data_AF-A0A9Q0BBQ2-F1
#
_entry.id   AF-A0A9Q0BBQ2-F1
#
_cell.length_a   1.000
_cell.length_b   1.000
_cell.length_c   1.000
_cell.angle_alpha   90.00
_cell.angle_beta   90.00
_cell.angle_gamma   90.00
#
_symmetry.space_group_name_H-M   'P 1'
#
loop_
_entity.id
_entity.type
_entity.pdbx_description
1 polymer ?
#
loop_
_entity_poly.entity_id
_entity_poly.type
_entity_poly.pdbx_seq_one_letter_code
_entity_poly.pdbx_strand_id
1 'polypeptide(L)'
;MLGSGRHFAYIQYVLDIQTVEETEILDFAAHLIYTTSLLLCRLSGLAFYHRLSSRNPRFVLAIRIVFAVMIIGYIPQLFLIIFHCIPVTGLWPYDFQPGHEKYDCLQWGVVYSVNSIVSVICDLFLFGVPVFMIRMLNISRKKKIQLGAILLPGILVIGISVTRLVFVIVGQWNEDMSWAYNPMLAIEVTEIGATLVALSVPGVKPFIDKFVLRRNINDDEDTKGQSKYANQSHSRQSDTPLHSLNLRSAYMYDGRQDDRKANEHEASAQGFGNFRTRNKYGDNQSDNSADGILVHVDFQGLAFQALCATHKPNPPFAFNPNLLPLQENAGTEDLFPMSDCAGFKLEEATLGDMRQALEDGQLTSVELVACYLTRTYQTQEYINSVLQVNPDVFAIAAQRDAERKRGNVCGPLHGIPFTVKDNIGTKDSMETTAGSWAMLANLVPRDAHVVKKLRDSGAILFGKATLSEWADMRSNDYSEGYSARGGQVRSSYNFTVNPGGSSSGSAVGVAANAIAFSLGTETDGSVINPANRNALAGIKPTVGLTSRAGVIPESEHQDSVGVFARTVTDATLVLDAIYGVDKRDNYTLAQRGNTPPRGYAPYLTNKTALKDAVFGLPWESFWVYADDDMKGQLLDLLDLIESAGATIINGTEITNYETLVSPDGWNWDYGTTRGYPNESEYTYIKVDFYRNIETYLSEVNNTDVKNLADIVQYNYDNDGSEGGFPYADGKGIPAFASGQDGFLASLATNGVRNETYWQALNFCQSSTRQGINDALSYNGTKLSGLLVPAQVGQAPQIAAQAGYPVITIPGGYAVDSGMPFGLGIMQTAWAEGALVKWASAIEDLQRSTAAPSKRRLPRWLGYLERNIPVPF
;
A
#
# COMPACT_ATOMS: atom_id res chain seq x y z
N MET A 1 8.09 -7.46 -9.65
CA MET A 1 7.13 -7.82 -10.72
C MET A 1 7.57 -7.09 -11.99
N LEU A 2 8.47 -7.71 -12.77
CA LEU A 2 9.12 -7.07 -13.93
C LEU A 2 8.07 -6.79 -15.03
N GLY A 3 7.80 -5.51 -15.29
CA GLY A 3 6.58 -5.00 -15.93
C GLY A 3 6.52 -5.05 -17.46
N SER A 4 6.52 -6.23 -18.07
CA SER A 4 6.48 -6.39 -19.54
C SER A 4 5.10 -6.15 -20.19
N GLY A 5 4.03 -5.89 -19.42
CA GLY A 5 2.65 -5.73 -19.91
C GLY A 5 2.13 -4.29 -19.94
N ARG A 6 3.01 -3.29 -20.09
CA ARG A 6 2.63 -1.86 -20.04
C ARG A 6 2.67 -1.24 -21.45
N HIS A 7 1.99 -0.11 -21.63
CA HIS A 7 1.99 0.62 -22.90
C HIS A 7 3.42 0.86 -23.41
N PHE A 8 3.62 0.85 -24.73
CA PHE A 8 4.96 1.06 -25.31
C PHE A 8 5.67 2.31 -24.76
N ALA A 9 4.92 3.40 -24.55
CA ALA A 9 5.42 4.63 -23.94
C ALA A 9 5.98 4.41 -22.51
N TYR A 10 5.38 3.52 -21.72
CA TYR A 10 5.91 3.19 -20.40
C TYR A 10 7.24 2.43 -20.51
N ILE A 11 7.32 1.45 -21.42
CA ILE A 11 8.55 0.68 -21.65
C ILE A 11 9.67 1.62 -22.11
N GLN A 12 9.35 2.57 -22.98
CA GLN A 12 10.32 3.51 -23.54
C GLN A 12 10.76 4.60 -22.57
N TYR A 13 9.85 5.15 -21.76
CA TYR A 13 10.10 6.38 -20.99
C TYR A 13 10.17 6.17 -19.48
N VAL A 14 9.80 5.00 -18.96
CA VAL A 14 9.72 4.75 -17.52
C VAL A 14 10.61 3.59 -17.07
N LEU A 15 10.72 2.52 -17.85
CA LEU A 15 11.64 1.41 -17.51
C LEU A 15 13.08 1.80 -17.83
N ASP A 16 14.00 1.49 -16.91
CA ASP A 16 15.42 1.54 -17.21
C ASP A 16 15.81 0.42 -18.18
N ILE A 17 16.92 0.62 -18.91
CA ILE A 17 17.35 -0.30 -19.97
C ILE A 17 17.65 -1.70 -19.43
N GLN A 18 18.20 -1.82 -18.22
CA GLN A 18 18.52 -3.12 -17.63
C GLN A 18 17.24 -3.93 -17.37
N THR A 19 16.23 -3.28 -16.77
CA THR A 19 14.92 -3.92 -16.55
C THR A 19 14.26 -4.34 -17.85
N VAL A 20 14.38 -3.53 -18.92
CA VAL A 20 13.85 -3.89 -20.24
C VAL A 20 14.55 -5.15 -20.77
N GLU A 21 15.88 -5.17 -20.81
CA GLU A 21 16.66 -6.33 -21.27
C GLU A 21 16.36 -7.60 -20.46
N GLU A 22 16.25 -7.50 -19.14
CA GLU A 22 15.89 -8.63 -18.28
C GLU A 22 14.48 -9.17 -18.60
N THR A 23 13.50 -8.28 -18.85
CA THR A 23 12.15 -8.71 -19.22
C THR A 23 12.12 -9.44 -20.56
N GLU A 24 12.92 -9.01 -21.54
CA GLU A 24 13.02 -9.67 -22.84
C GLU A 24 13.59 -11.09 -22.69
N ILE A 25 14.67 -11.25 -21.93
CA ILE A 25 15.28 -12.56 -21.69
C ILE A 25 14.31 -13.52 -20.98
N LEU A 26 13.56 -13.02 -19.99
CA LEU A 26 12.59 -13.83 -19.26
C LEU A 26 11.42 -14.27 -20.15
N ASP A 27 10.89 -13.37 -20.99
CA ASP A 27 9.82 -13.69 -21.91
C ASP A 27 10.30 -14.65 -23.03
N PHE A 28 11.55 -14.51 -23.49
CA PHE A 28 12.19 -15.44 -24.42
C PHE A 28 12.21 -16.86 -23.84
N ALA A 29 12.68 -16.98 -22.60
CA ALA A 29 12.74 -18.26 -21.90
C ALA A 29 11.35 -18.85 -21.65
N ALA A 30 10.38 -18.01 -21.26
CA ALA A 30 9.01 -18.43 -21.03
C ALA A 30 8.38 -19.05 -22.29
N HIS A 31 8.58 -18.43 -23.46
CA HIS A 31 8.07 -18.93 -24.74
C HIS A 31 8.67 -20.29 -25.13
N LEU A 32 9.96 -20.52 -24.86
CA LEU A 32 10.60 -21.83 -25.07
C LEU A 32 10.01 -22.91 -24.16
N ILE A 33 9.85 -22.60 -22.88
CA ILE A 33 9.27 -23.52 -21.89
C ILE A 33 7.83 -23.85 -22.27
N TYR A 34 7.04 -22.83 -22.59
CA TYR A 34 5.64 -22.96 -22.98
C TYR A 34 5.47 -23.86 -24.21
N THR A 35 6.19 -23.54 -25.30
CA THR A 35 6.09 -24.27 -26.58
C THR A 35 6.48 -25.75 -26.41
N THR A 36 7.53 -26.01 -25.62
CA THR A 36 8.00 -27.37 -25.32
C THR A 36 6.99 -28.13 -24.46
N SER A 37 6.48 -27.49 -23.41
CA SER A 37 5.49 -28.08 -22.49
C SER A 37 4.21 -28.46 -23.22
N LEU A 38 3.74 -27.60 -24.12
CA LEU A 38 2.54 -27.83 -24.90
C LEU A 38 2.71 -29.01 -25.89
N LEU A 39 3.88 -29.12 -26.55
CA LEU A 39 4.20 -30.29 -27.37
C LEU A 39 4.14 -31.59 -26.53
N LEU A 40 4.80 -31.62 -25.38
CA LEU A 40 4.83 -32.82 -24.52
C LEU A 40 3.42 -33.24 -24.08
N CYS A 41 2.57 -32.27 -23.74
CA CYS A 41 1.16 -32.52 -23.42
C CYS A 41 0.42 -33.13 -24.61
N ARG A 42 0.58 -32.56 -25.81
CA ARG A 42 -0.02 -33.06 -27.05
C ARG A 42 0.43 -34.48 -27.41
N LEU A 43 1.73 -34.77 -27.26
CA LEU A 43 2.30 -36.10 -27.50
C LEU A 43 1.76 -37.14 -26.51
N SER A 44 1.59 -36.78 -25.24
CA SER A 44 0.96 -37.65 -24.23
C SER A 44 -0.48 -38.03 -24.65
N GLY A 45 -1.25 -37.05 -25.13
CA GLY A 45 -2.59 -37.27 -25.65
C GLY A 45 -2.63 -38.17 -26.87
N LEU A 46 -1.71 -37.95 -27.80
CA LEU A 46 -1.59 -38.77 -28.99
C LEU A 46 -1.20 -40.23 -28.66
N ALA A 47 -0.32 -40.43 -27.67
CA ALA A 47 0.02 -41.75 -27.16
C ALA A 47 -1.19 -42.45 -26.51
N PHE A 48 -2.08 -41.71 -25.84
CA PHE A 48 -3.35 -42.24 -25.36
C PHE A 48 -4.25 -42.71 -26.52
N TYR A 49 -4.45 -41.89 -27.54
CA TYR A 49 -5.23 -42.28 -28.72
C TYR A 49 -4.62 -43.48 -29.46
N HIS A 50 -3.28 -43.57 -29.48
CA HIS A 50 -2.57 -44.71 -30.08
C HIS A 50 -2.88 -46.01 -29.33
N ARG A 51 -2.87 -46.00 -27.99
CA ARG A 51 -3.24 -47.17 -27.19
C ARG A 51 -4.70 -47.59 -27.43
N LEU A 52 -5.61 -46.63 -27.46
CA LEU A 52 -7.05 -46.86 -27.62
C LEU A 52 -7.41 -47.44 -29.01
N SER A 53 -6.60 -47.15 -30.03
CA SER A 53 -6.87 -47.50 -31.42
C SER A 53 -5.89 -48.50 -32.04
N SER A 54 -4.99 -49.07 -31.21
CA SER A 54 -3.94 -50.02 -31.60
C SER A 54 -4.42 -51.25 -32.39
N ARG A 55 -5.71 -51.57 -32.35
CA ARG A 55 -6.34 -52.68 -33.07
C ARG A 55 -6.89 -52.33 -34.46
N ASN A 56 -6.83 -51.07 -34.89
CA ASN A 56 -7.33 -50.65 -36.20
C ASN A 56 -6.22 -49.95 -37.01
N PRO A 57 -5.78 -50.54 -38.14
CA PRO A 57 -4.65 -50.01 -38.92
C PRO A 57 -4.91 -48.61 -39.49
N ARG A 58 -6.17 -48.24 -39.75
CA ARG A 58 -6.52 -46.90 -40.27
C ARG A 58 -6.37 -45.81 -39.20
N PHE A 59 -6.67 -46.12 -37.94
CA PHE A 59 -6.48 -45.16 -36.84
C PHE A 59 -5.01 -45.00 -36.48
N VAL A 60 -4.25 -46.09 -36.48
CA VAL A 60 -2.80 -46.02 -36.27
C VAL A 60 -2.13 -45.16 -37.34
N LEU A 61 -2.55 -45.28 -38.61
CA LEU A 61 -2.06 -44.43 -39.69
C LEU A 61 -2.41 -42.95 -39.46
N ALA A 62 -3.65 -42.63 -39.12
CA ALA A 62 -4.08 -41.25 -38.83
C ALA A 62 -3.28 -40.63 -37.66
N ILE A 63 -3.04 -41.41 -36.61
CA ILE A 63 -2.25 -40.98 -35.44
C ILE A 63 -0.79 -40.72 -35.80
N ARG A 64 -0.18 -41.56 -36.66
CA ARG A 64 1.18 -41.32 -37.16
C ARG A 64 1.27 -40.06 -38.01
N ILE A 65 0.25 -39.76 -38.81
CA ILE A 65 0.16 -38.52 -39.59
C ILE A 65 0.09 -37.32 -38.64
N VAL A 66 -0.80 -37.36 -37.63
CA VAL A 66 -0.92 -36.27 -36.64
C VAL A 66 0.38 -36.09 -35.84
N PHE A 67 1.08 -37.18 -35.49
CA PHE A 67 2.40 -37.11 -34.85
C PHE A 67 3.40 -36.36 -35.74
N ALA A 68 3.48 -36.74 -37.03
CA ALA A 68 4.36 -36.07 -37.98
C ALA A 68 4.01 -34.58 -38.11
N VAL A 69 2.73 -34.23 -38.18
CA VAL A 69 2.27 -32.82 -38.23
C VAL A 69 2.71 -32.04 -36.99
N MET A 70 2.61 -32.62 -35.79
CA MET A 70 3.05 -31.96 -34.55
C MET A 70 4.55 -31.70 -34.53
N ILE A 71 5.37 -32.67 -34.96
CA ILE A 71 6.83 -32.50 -35.00
C ILE A 71 7.23 -31.48 -36.08
N ILE A 72 6.57 -31.54 -37.25
CA ILE A 72 6.77 -30.58 -38.34
C ILE A 72 6.31 -29.18 -37.95
N GLY A 73 5.30 -29.03 -37.09
CA GLY A 73 4.88 -27.74 -36.55
C GLY A 73 5.84 -27.20 -35.49
N TYR A 74 6.28 -28.07 -34.57
CA TYR A 74 7.11 -27.67 -33.43
C TYR A 74 8.52 -27.23 -33.80
N ILE A 75 9.20 -27.94 -34.71
CA ILE A 75 10.60 -27.63 -35.05
C ILE A 75 10.72 -26.20 -35.61
N PRO A 76 9.90 -25.77 -36.58
CA PRO A 76 9.88 -24.39 -37.04
C PRO A 76 9.52 -23.38 -35.95
N GLN A 77 8.58 -23.69 -35.05
CA GLN A 77 8.23 -22.79 -33.94
C GLN A 77 9.43 -22.54 -33.03
N LEU A 78 10.16 -23.60 -32.66
CA LEU A 78 11.35 -23.52 -31.83
C LEU A 78 12.48 -22.75 -32.54
N PHE A 79 12.70 -23.04 -33.82
CA PHE A 79 13.70 -22.33 -34.62
C PHE A 79 13.35 -20.86 -34.83
N LEU A 80 12.07 -20.54 -35.01
CA LEU A 80 11.62 -19.16 -35.13
C LEU A 80 11.89 -18.36 -33.85
N ILE A 81 11.70 -18.97 -32.66
CA ILE A 81 12.03 -18.33 -31.38
C ILE A 81 13.55 -18.16 -31.25
N ILE A 82 14.32 -19.23 -31.41
CA ILE A 82 15.77 -19.23 -31.17
C ILE A 82 16.51 -18.33 -32.17
N PHE A 83 16.11 -18.36 -33.44
CA PHE A 83 16.78 -17.66 -34.54
C PHE A 83 15.98 -16.42 -35.00
N HIS A 84 15.22 -15.79 -34.11
CA HIS A 84 14.48 -14.56 -34.44
C HIS A 84 15.40 -13.36 -34.70
N CYS A 85 16.64 -13.39 -34.20
CA CYS A 85 17.64 -12.35 -34.38
C CYS A 85 18.98 -12.91 -34.90
N ILE A 86 19.73 -12.07 -35.60
CA ILE A 86 21.12 -12.31 -36.00
C ILE A 86 22.00 -11.15 -35.46
N PRO A 87 23.04 -11.43 -34.64
CA PRO A 87 23.40 -12.73 -34.07
C PRO A 87 22.33 -13.25 -33.08
N VAL A 88 22.33 -14.57 -32.84
CA VAL A 88 21.36 -15.23 -31.94
C VAL A 88 21.44 -14.62 -30.55
N THR A 89 20.30 -14.15 -30.05
CA THR A 89 20.15 -13.53 -28.74
C THR A 89 18.77 -13.87 -28.16
N GLY A 90 18.63 -13.73 -26.84
CA GLY A 90 17.33 -13.75 -26.16
C GLY A 90 16.66 -12.37 -26.08
N LEU A 91 17.30 -11.34 -26.65
CA LEU A 91 16.80 -9.97 -26.71
C LEU A 91 16.04 -9.73 -28.01
N TRP A 92 15.03 -8.85 -27.96
CA TRP A 92 14.32 -8.34 -29.14
C TRP A 92 14.29 -6.80 -29.10
N PRO A 93 15.45 -6.16 -29.22
CA PRO A 93 15.62 -4.77 -28.86
C PRO A 93 14.72 -3.83 -29.68
N TYR A 94 14.12 -2.85 -29.01
CA TYR A 94 13.41 -1.75 -29.67
C TYR A 94 14.37 -0.72 -30.28
N ASP A 95 13.91 0.05 -31.27
CA ASP A 95 14.71 1.11 -31.94
C ASP A 95 15.31 2.17 -30.99
N PHE A 96 14.71 2.33 -29.80
CA PHE A 96 15.22 3.28 -28.78
C PHE A 96 16.30 2.67 -27.87
N GLN A 97 16.49 1.36 -27.88
CA GLN A 97 17.47 0.71 -27.01
C GLN A 97 18.90 0.94 -27.52
N PRO A 98 19.86 1.22 -26.62
CA PRO A 98 21.26 1.36 -27.00
C PRO A 98 21.80 0.06 -27.58
N GLY A 99 22.36 0.10 -28.80
CA GLY A 99 22.93 -1.09 -29.42
C GLY A 99 21.95 -1.97 -30.18
N HIS A 100 20.69 -1.54 -30.37
CA HIS A 100 19.71 -2.26 -31.22
C HIS A 100 20.27 -2.51 -32.62
N GLU A 101 21.06 -1.58 -33.16
CA GLU A 101 21.69 -1.66 -34.47
C GLU A 101 22.68 -2.83 -34.64
N LYS A 102 23.05 -3.50 -33.54
CA LYS A 102 23.91 -4.69 -33.55
C LYS A 102 23.14 -5.97 -33.89
N TYR A 103 21.80 -5.92 -33.87
CA TYR A 103 20.93 -7.07 -34.08
C TYR A 103 20.00 -6.82 -35.26
N ASP A 104 19.89 -7.80 -36.15
CA ASP A 104 18.86 -7.84 -37.18
C ASP A 104 17.77 -8.82 -36.73
N CYS A 105 16.64 -8.30 -36.27
CA CYS A 105 15.60 -9.03 -35.54
C CYS A 105 14.24 -8.99 -36.25
N LEU A 106 13.53 -10.11 -36.21
CA LEU A 106 12.09 -10.14 -36.48
C LEU A 106 11.33 -9.46 -35.34
N GLN A 107 10.30 -8.69 -35.66
CA GLN A 107 9.40 -8.14 -34.66
C GLN A 107 8.82 -9.26 -33.78
N TRP A 108 8.92 -9.11 -32.46
CA TRP A 108 8.56 -10.17 -31.52
C TRP A 108 7.10 -10.61 -31.67
N GLY A 109 6.17 -9.68 -31.87
CA GLY A 109 4.77 -10.06 -32.10
C GLY A 109 4.51 -10.78 -33.42
N VAL A 110 5.38 -10.67 -34.43
CA VAL A 110 5.32 -11.50 -35.65
C VAL A 110 5.75 -12.94 -35.32
N VAL A 111 6.86 -13.11 -34.60
CA VAL A 111 7.34 -14.41 -34.11
C VAL A 111 6.23 -15.10 -33.33
N TYR A 112 5.61 -14.38 -32.40
CA TYR A 112 4.59 -14.93 -31.54
C TYR A 112 3.26 -15.19 -32.25
N SER A 113 2.86 -14.34 -33.20
CA SER A 113 1.67 -14.58 -34.02
C SER A 113 1.80 -15.86 -34.85
N VAL A 114 2.94 -16.06 -35.51
CA VAL A 114 3.21 -17.27 -36.30
C VAL A 114 3.21 -18.50 -35.41
N ASN A 115 3.85 -18.43 -34.24
CA ASN A 115 3.84 -19.53 -33.28
C ASN A 115 2.43 -19.87 -32.79
N SER A 116 1.62 -18.85 -32.49
CA SER A 116 0.24 -19.03 -32.07
C SER A 116 -0.62 -19.69 -33.15
N ILE A 117 -0.46 -19.31 -34.42
CA ILE A 117 -1.19 -19.90 -35.55
C ILE A 117 -0.83 -21.39 -35.70
N VAL A 118 0.45 -21.73 -35.73
CA VAL A 118 0.91 -23.13 -35.85
C VAL A 118 0.42 -23.96 -34.67
N SER A 119 0.40 -23.38 -33.47
CA SER A 119 -0.12 -24.03 -32.27
C SER A 119 -1.62 -24.35 -32.38
N VAL A 120 -2.46 -23.41 -32.84
CA VAL A 120 -3.90 -23.66 -33.06
C VAL A 120 -4.12 -24.76 -34.11
N ILE A 121 -3.33 -24.78 -35.19
CA ILE A 121 -3.41 -25.84 -36.20
C ILE A 121 -3.12 -27.20 -35.58
N CYS A 122 -2.08 -27.31 -34.73
CA CYS A 122 -1.76 -28.56 -34.03
C CYS A 122 -2.91 -29.04 -33.13
N ASP A 123 -3.62 -28.14 -32.43
CA ASP A 123 -4.77 -28.50 -31.61
C ASP A 123 -5.97 -28.96 -32.43
N LEU A 124 -6.22 -28.33 -33.58
CA LEU A 124 -7.25 -28.77 -34.52
C LEU A 124 -6.99 -30.21 -34.99
N PHE A 125 -5.74 -30.55 -35.29
CA PHE A 125 -5.38 -31.91 -35.69
C PHE A 125 -5.48 -32.90 -34.51
N LEU A 126 -5.00 -32.56 -33.32
CA LEU A 126 -5.05 -33.43 -32.15
C LEU A 126 -6.49 -33.75 -31.74
N PHE A 127 -7.30 -32.72 -31.52
CA PHE A 127 -8.67 -32.88 -31.03
C PHE A 127 -9.67 -33.22 -32.15
N GLY A 128 -9.23 -33.17 -33.41
CA GLY A 128 -9.94 -33.76 -34.55
C GLY A 128 -9.91 -35.31 -34.57
N VAL A 129 -8.92 -35.95 -33.94
CA VAL A 129 -8.79 -37.41 -33.91
C VAL A 129 -10.02 -38.10 -33.29
N PRO A 130 -10.50 -37.70 -32.08
CA PRO A 130 -11.77 -38.19 -31.53
C PRO A 130 -12.98 -38.10 -32.45
N VAL A 131 -13.14 -36.97 -33.15
CA VAL A 131 -14.26 -36.73 -34.07
C VAL A 131 -14.23 -37.75 -35.21
N PHE A 132 -13.05 -37.96 -35.79
CA PHE A 132 -12.83 -38.96 -36.83
C PHE A 132 -13.09 -40.39 -36.31
N MET A 133 -12.63 -40.70 -35.09
CA MET A 133 -12.87 -41.98 -34.42
C MET A 133 -14.37 -42.27 -34.25
N ILE A 134 -15.14 -41.34 -33.69
CA ILE A 134 -16.58 -41.50 -33.46
C ILE A 134 -17.34 -41.66 -34.78
N ARG A 135 -16.90 -40.97 -35.84
CA ARG A 135 -17.52 -41.06 -37.17
C ARG A 135 -17.35 -42.45 -37.78
N MET A 136 -16.15 -43.03 -37.68
CA MET A 136 -15.82 -44.34 -38.26
C MET A 136 -16.37 -45.54 -37.47
N LEU A 137 -16.70 -45.39 -36.18
CA LEU A 137 -17.30 -46.46 -35.39
C LEU A 137 -18.72 -46.77 -35.87
N ASN A 138 -19.01 -48.04 -36.20
CA ASN A 138 -20.34 -48.48 -36.62
C ASN A 138 -21.18 -48.88 -35.39
N ILE A 139 -21.58 -47.87 -34.59
CA ILE A 139 -22.36 -48.02 -33.36
C ILE A 139 -23.64 -47.17 -33.40
N SER A 140 -24.63 -47.50 -32.57
CA SER A 140 -25.90 -46.78 -32.51
C SER A 140 -25.71 -45.29 -32.17
N ARG A 141 -26.61 -44.43 -32.67
CA ARG A 141 -26.55 -42.97 -32.45
C ARG A 141 -26.43 -42.61 -30.96
N LYS A 142 -27.14 -43.34 -30.08
CA LYS A 142 -27.06 -43.16 -28.62
C LYS A 142 -25.65 -43.39 -28.07
N LYS A 143 -24.96 -44.45 -28.52
CA LYS A 143 -23.57 -44.74 -28.11
C LYS A 143 -22.57 -43.75 -28.70
N LYS A 144 -22.80 -43.24 -29.92
CA LYS A 144 -21.97 -42.16 -30.51
C LYS A 144 -22.05 -40.87 -29.70
N ILE A 145 -23.24 -40.47 -29.26
CA ILE A 145 -23.44 -39.26 -28.44
C ILE A 145 -22.75 -39.42 -27.08
N GLN A 146 -22.90 -40.58 -26.42
CA GLN A 146 -22.22 -40.87 -25.15
C GLN A 146 -20.69 -40.85 -25.29
N LEU A 147 -20.15 -41.44 -26.36
CA LEU A 147 -18.71 -41.45 -26.61
C LEU A 147 -18.20 -40.04 -26.98
N GLY A 148 -19.01 -39.25 -27.68
CA GLY A 148 -18.75 -37.84 -27.95
C GLY A 148 -18.64 -36.99 -26.69
N ALA A 149 -19.56 -37.16 -25.73
CA ALA A 149 -19.54 -36.44 -24.46
C ALA A 149 -18.25 -36.71 -23.63
N ILE A 150 -17.60 -37.86 -23.84
CA ILE A 150 -16.38 -38.24 -23.12
C ILE A 150 -15.11 -37.81 -23.87
N LEU A 151 -15.10 -37.88 -25.20
CA LEU A 151 -13.88 -37.67 -26.01
C LEU A 151 -13.78 -36.27 -26.65
N LEU A 152 -14.87 -35.49 -26.71
CA LEU A 152 -14.91 -34.15 -27.30
C LEU A 152 -14.72 -32.95 -26.36
N PRO A 153 -14.61 -33.06 -25.01
CA PRO A 153 -14.27 -31.91 -24.17
C PRO A 153 -12.98 -31.19 -24.58
N GLY A 154 -12.04 -31.88 -25.23
CA GLY A 154 -10.83 -31.29 -25.80
C GLY A 154 -11.08 -30.25 -26.90
N ILE A 155 -12.28 -30.17 -27.48
CA ILE A 155 -12.64 -29.07 -28.39
C ILE A 155 -12.62 -27.71 -27.67
N LEU A 156 -12.84 -27.68 -26.35
CA LEU A 156 -12.76 -26.44 -25.56
C LEU A 156 -11.33 -25.87 -25.54
N VAL A 157 -10.31 -26.73 -25.65
CA VAL A 157 -8.91 -26.31 -25.74
C VAL A 157 -8.67 -25.48 -27.00
N ILE A 158 -9.27 -25.85 -28.13
CA ILE A 158 -9.20 -25.07 -29.38
C ILE A 158 -9.73 -23.65 -29.15
N GLY A 159 -10.80 -23.50 -28.36
CA GLY A 159 -11.34 -22.19 -27.98
C GLY A 159 -10.31 -21.34 -27.23
N ILE A 160 -9.61 -21.94 -26.26
CA ILE A 160 -8.55 -21.27 -25.49
C ILE A 160 -7.38 -20.86 -26.41
N SER A 161 -6.95 -21.74 -27.30
CA SER A 161 -5.88 -21.46 -28.27
C SER A 161 -6.25 -20.35 -29.25
N VAL A 162 -7.52 -20.29 -29.68
CA VAL A 162 -8.05 -19.19 -30.50
C VAL A 162 -8.11 -17.89 -29.71
N THR A 163 -8.51 -17.93 -28.43
CA THR A 163 -8.46 -16.75 -27.56
C THR A 163 -7.03 -16.22 -27.43
N ARG A 164 -6.03 -17.09 -27.20
CA ARG A 164 -4.61 -16.68 -27.21
C ARG A 164 -4.26 -15.96 -28.51
N LEU A 165 -4.57 -16.56 -29.66
CA LEU A 165 -4.28 -15.97 -30.97
C LEU A 165 -4.94 -14.59 -31.15
N VAL A 166 -6.19 -14.42 -30.69
CA VAL A 166 -6.87 -13.11 -30.72
C VAL A 166 -6.13 -12.09 -29.86
N PHE A 167 -5.72 -12.45 -28.65
CA PHE A 167 -4.96 -11.55 -27.77
C PHE A 167 -3.62 -11.13 -28.38
N VAL A 168 -2.91 -12.07 -29.00
CA VAL A 168 -1.64 -11.79 -29.70
C VAL A 168 -1.85 -10.86 -30.89
N ILE A 169 -2.90 -11.06 -31.69
CA ILE A 169 -3.23 -10.18 -32.82
C ILE A 169 -3.68 -8.80 -32.33
N VAL A 170 -4.50 -8.72 -31.27
CA VAL A 170 -4.91 -7.43 -30.73
C VAL A 170 -3.70 -6.67 -30.18
N GLY A 171 -2.84 -7.32 -29.40
CA GLY A 171 -1.65 -6.68 -28.84
C GLY A 171 -0.66 -6.18 -29.90
N GLN A 172 -0.45 -6.95 -30.97
CA GLN A 172 0.46 -6.58 -32.04
C GLN A 172 -0.06 -5.45 -32.96
N TRP A 173 -1.39 -5.32 -33.12
CA TRP A 173 -2.00 -4.33 -34.02
C TRP A 173 -2.78 -3.21 -33.31
N ASN A 174 -2.67 -3.13 -31.99
CA ASN A 174 -3.14 -1.96 -31.25
C ASN A 174 -2.29 -0.73 -31.59
N GLU A 175 -2.93 0.44 -31.71
CA GLU A 175 -2.27 1.70 -32.07
C GLU A 175 -1.17 2.11 -31.08
N ASP A 176 -1.26 1.66 -29.84
CA ASP A 176 -0.30 1.91 -28.76
C ASP A 176 0.64 0.73 -28.44
N MET A 177 0.56 -0.34 -29.25
CA MET A 177 1.28 -1.61 -29.06
C MET A 177 1.17 -2.18 -27.63
N SER A 178 0.00 -2.01 -26.99
CA SER A 178 -0.25 -2.52 -25.64
C SER A 178 -0.51 -4.02 -25.62
N TRP A 179 0.21 -4.75 -24.75
CA TRP A 179 0.07 -6.20 -24.57
C TRP A 179 -0.59 -6.54 -23.23
N ALA A 180 -1.65 -7.35 -23.28
CA ALA A 180 -2.33 -7.86 -22.08
C ALA A 180 -1.60 -9.09 -21.50
N TYR A 181 -0.37 -8.89 -21.02
CA TYR A 181 0.54 -9.98 -20.65
C TYR A 181 0.02 -10.89 -19.53
N ASN A 182 -0.55 -10.33 -18.45
CA ASN A 182 -1.12 -11.12 -17.34
C ASN A 182 -2.28 -12.03 -17.80
N PRO A 183 -3.30 -11.53 -18.52
CA PRO A 183 -4.30 -12.38 -19.16
C PRO A 183 -3.70 -13.42 -20.11
N MET A 184 -2.66 -13.05 -20.87
CA MET A 184 -2.03 -13.93 -21.84
C MET A 184 -1.32 -15.10 -21.17
N LEU A 185 -0.54 -14.84 -20.12
CA LEU A 185 0.11 -15.87 -19.30
C LEU A 185 -0.94 -16.80 -18.66
N ALA A 186 -2.05 -16.25 -18.15
CA ALA A 186 -3.15 -17.05 -17.63
C ALA A 186 -3.78 -17.94 -18.70
N ILE A 187 -3.97 -17.43 -19.92
CA ILE A 187 -4.49 -18.20 -21.06
C ILE A 187 -3.52 -19.33 -21.43
N GLU A 188 -2.22 -19.06 -21.51
CA GLU A 188 -1.19 -20.05 -21.86
C GLU A 188 -1.07 -21.17 -20.83
N VAL A 189 -1.05 -20.83 -19.53
CA VAL A 189 -1.08 -21.81 -18.46
C VAL A 189 -2.38 -22.62 -18.49
N THR A 190 -3.51 -21.95 -18.75
CA THR A 190 -4.82 -22.61 -18.89
C THR A 190 -4.84 -23.55 -20.09
N GLU A 191 -4.20 -23.21 -21.21
CA GLU A 191 -4.13 -24.07 -22.39
C GLU A 191 -3.36 -25.36 -22.12
N ILE A 192 -2.21 -25.27 -21.43
CA ILE A 192 -1.45 -26.45 -20.98
C ILE A 192 -2.31 -27.31 -20.03
N GLY A 193 -2.89 -26.68 -19.00
CA GLY A 193 -3.72 -27.37 -18.00
C GLY A 193 -4.96 -28.02 -18.61
N ALA A 194 -5.69 -27.30 -19.46
CA ALA A 194 -6.88 -27.79 -20.13
C ALA A 194 -6.54 -28.91 -21.12
N THR A 195 -5.39 -28.83 -21.81
CA THR A 195 -4.88 -29.93 -22.65
C THR A 195 -4.68 -31.20 -21.82
N LEU A 196 -4.00 -31.11 -20.66
CA LEU A 196 -3.79 -32.25 -19.77
C LEU A 196 -5.09 -32.85 -19.23
N VAL A 197 -6.03 -32.00 -18.81
CA VAL A 197 -7.34 -32.44 -18.30
C VAL A 197 -8.15 -33.10 -19.40
N ALA A 198 -8.26 -32.47 -20.57
CA ALA A 198 -9.01 -33.01 -21.70
C ALA A 198 -8.52 -34.39 -22.14
N LEU A 199 -7.20 -34.62 -22.07
CA LEU A 199 -6.57 -35.91 -22.38
C LEU A 199 -6.73 -36.94 -21.26
N SER A 200 -6.98 -36.51 -20.03
CA SER A 200 -7.15 -37.38 -18.86
C SER A 200 -8.60 -37.84 -18.65
N VAL A 201 -9.59 -37.04 -19.05
CA VAL A 201 -11.04 -37.32 -18.89
C VAL A 201 -11.46 -38.74 -19.34
N PRO A 202 -10.99 -39.29 -20.48
CA PRO A 202 -11.34 -40.65 -20.89
C PRO A 202 -10.82 -41.74 -19.93
N GLY A 203 -9.74 -41.48 -19.20
CA GLY A 203 -9.16 -42.39 -18.21
C GLY A 203 -9.84 -42.36 -16.84
N VAL A 204 -10.56 -41.27 -16.52
CA VAL A 204 -11.21 -41.06 -15.21
C VAL A 204 -12.65 -41.61 -15.19
N LYS A 205 -13.20 -42.00 -16.35
CA LYS A 205 -14.56 -42.55 -16.49
C LYS A 205 -14.90 -43.68 -15.49
N PRO A 206 -14.06 -44.70 -15.24
CA PRO A 206 -14.37 -45.75 -14.26
C PRO A 206 -14.55 -45.20 -12.83
N PHE A 207 -13.90 -44.08 -12.53
CA PHE A 207 -13.96 -43.41 -11.24
C PHE A 207 -15.22 -42.54 -11.11
N ILE A 208 -15.58 -41.80 -12.17
CA ILE A 208 -16.81 -40.98 -12.21
C ILE A 208 -18.06 -41.87 -12.19
N ASP A 209 -18.07 -42.96 -12.98
CA ASP A 209 -19.20 -43.91 -13.01
C ASP A 209 -19.43 -44.56 -11.63
N LYS A 210 -18.35 -44.82 -10.89
CA LYS A 210 -18.37 -45.46 -9.56
C LYS A 210 -18.71 -44.50 -8.42
N PHE A 211 -18.08 -43.31 -8.37
CA PHE A 211 -18.18 -42.41 -7.22
C PHE A 211 -19.17 -41.26 -7.40
N VAL A 212 -19.38 -40.78 -8.62
CA VAL A 212 -20.26 -39.63 -8.90
C VAL A 212 -21.64 -40.10 -9.38
N LEU A 213 -21.69 -41.07 -10.29
CA LEU A 213 -22.95 -41.57 -10.86
C LEU A 213 -23.55 -42.79 -10.13
N ARG A 214 -22.85 -43.34 -9.12
CA ARG A 214 -23.22 -44.53 -8.33
C ARG A 214 -23.78 -45.69 -9.17
N ARG A 215 -23.21 -45.93 -10.35
CA ARG A 215 -23.65 -47.03 -11.21
C ARG A 215 -22.82 -48.28 -10.88
N ASN A 216 -23.47 -49.33 -10.38
CA ASN A 216 -22.84 -50.63 -10.21
C ASN A 216 -22.63 -51.29 -11.58
N ILE A 217 -21.45 -51.84 -11.81
CA ILE A 217 -21.02 -52.45 -13.08
C ILE A 217 -21.70 -53.82 -13.34
N ASN A 218 -22.67 -54.23 -12.51
CA ASN A 218 -23.27 -55.57 -12.55
C ASN A 218 -24.72 -55.64 -13.07
N ASP A 219 -25.32 -54.54 -13.53
CA ASP A 219 -26.76 -54.52 -13.88
C ASP A 219 -27.09 -54.68 -15.39
N ASP A 220 -26.13 -55.07 -16.23
CA ASP A 220 -26.34 -55.21 -17.69
C ASP A 220 -26.21 -56.67 -18.22
N GLU A 221 -26.45 -57.68 -17.37
CA GLU A 221 -26.72 -59.06 -17.83
C GLU A 221 -28.02 -59.60 -17.20
N ASP A 222 -29.16 -59.10 -17.66
CA ASP A 222 -30.39 -59.87 -17.59
C ASP A 222 -31.37 -59.43 -18.68
N THR A 223 -31.32 -60.10 -19.85
CA THR A 223 -32.53 -60.68 -20.47
C THR A 223 -32.25 -61.43 -21.78
N LYS A 224 -32.59 -62.73 -21.73
CA LYS A 224 -33.11 -63.62 -22.80
C LYS A 224 -32.12 -64.37 -23.72
N GLY A 225 -32.08 -65.69 -23.53
CA GLY A 225 -32.09 -66.64 -24.65
C GLY A 225 -31.31 -67.94 -24.45
N GLN A 226 -31.96 -68.97 -23.91
CA GLN A 226 -31.42 -70.32 -23.70
C GLN A 226 -31.15 -71.14 -24.99
N SER A 227 -30.18 -72.06 -24.86
CA SER A 227 -30.11 -73.43 -25.44
C SER A 227 -29.65 -73.63 -26.91
N LYS A 228 -28.52 -74.35 -27.10
CA LYS A 228 -28.48 -75.77 -27.56
C LYS A 228 -27.03 -76.26 -27.85
N TYR A 229 -26.68 -77.36 -27.18
CA TYR A 229 -25.79 -78.48 -27.57
C TYR A 229 -24.89 -78.39 -28.82
N ALA A 230 -23.58 -78.71 -28.65
CA ALA A 230 -22.95 -79.99 -29.04
C ALA A 230 -21.46 -79.86 -29.44
N ASN A 231 -20.67 -80.83 -28.97
CA ASN A 231 -19.27 -81.12 -29.32
C ASN A 231 -19.00 -81.23 -30.83
N GLN A 232 -17.84 -80.75 -31.28
CA GLN A 232 -16.89 -81.56 -32.08
C GLN A 232 -15.50 -80.92 -32.20
N SER A 233 -14.53 -81.81 -32.42
CA SER A 233 -13.08 -81.73 -32.23
C SER A 233 -12.26 -81.40 -33.50
N HIS A 234 -11.03 -80.92 -33.27
CA HIS A 234 -9.84 -80.81 -34.16
C HIS A 234 -9.91 -79.71 -35.25
N SER A 235 -8.86 -78.91 -35.54
CA SER A 235 -7.41 -79.16 -35.55
C SER A 235 -6.56 -77.90 -35.27
N ARG A 236 -5.31 -78.14 -34.84
CA ARG A 236 -4.23 -77.21 -34.45
C ARG A 236 -3.74 -76.25 -35.55
N GLN A 237 -3.32 -75.03 -35.16
CA GLN A 237 -2.00 -74.48 -35.53
C GLN A 237 -1.52 -73.32 -34.61
N SER A 238 -0.25 -73.47 -34.17
CA SER A 238 0.73 -72.48 -33.66
C SER A 238 0.46 -71.67 -32.38
N ASP A 239 0.79 -72.32 -31.27
CA ASP A 239 1.63 -71.90 -30.13
C ASP A 239 1.95 -70.42 -29.88
N THR A 240 1.38 -69.92 -28.77
CA THR A 240 2.03 -69.01 -27.81
C THR A 240 2.18 -69.77 -26.49
N PRO A 241 3.29 -69.59 -25.75
CA PRO A 241 3.10 -69.35 -24.31
C PRO A 241 4.09 -68.33 -23.77
N LEU A 242 3.57 -67.25 -23.18
CA LEU A 242 4.32 -66.33 -22.35
C LEU A 242 3.84 -66.49 -20.91
N HIS A 243 4.46 -67.45 -20.21
CA HIS A 243 4.42 -67.52 -18.76
C HIS A 243 5.75 -68.10 -18.26
N SER A 244 6.67 -67.22 -17.85
CA SER A 244 7.58 -67.41 -16.71
C SER A 244 8.67 -66.33 -16.69
N LEU A 245 8.74 -65.65 -15.56
CA LEU A 245 9.92 -64.99 -15.02
C LEU A 245 11.17 -65.91 -15.09
N ASN A 246 12.37 -65.37 -15.35
CA ASN A 246 13.35 -65.05 -14.29
C ASN A 246 14.78 -64.69 -14.77
N LEU A 247 15.35 -63.69 -14.08
CA LEU A 247 16.71 -63.57 -13.50
C LEU A 247 17.99 -63.36 -14.34
N ARG A 248 18.72 -62.30 -13.95
CA ARG A 248 20.09 -62.32 -13.36
C ARG A 248 20.26 -61.01 -12.54
N SER A 249 20.45 -61.00 -11.21
CA SER A 249 21.53 -61.51 -10.32
C SER A 249 22.56 -60.44 -9.97
N ALA A 250 22.61 -60.00 -8.70
CA ALA A 250 23.84 -59.91 -7.90
C ALA A 250 23.58 -59.65 -6.39
N TYR A 251 23.89 -60.67 -5.59
CA TYR A 251 24.56 -60.68 -4.27
C TYR A 251 23.93 -60.15 -2.95
N MET A 252 23.93 -61.10 -1.98
CA MET A 252 24.05 -61.05 -0.51
C MET A 252 22.93 -60.41 0.33
N TYR A 253 22.25 -61.18 1.18
CA TYR A 253 22.64 -61.48 2.57
C TYR A 253 21.60 -62.42 3.24
N ASP A 254 22.12 -63.31 4.10
CA ASP A 254 21.45 -64.26 5.01
C ASP A 254 20.54 -63.49 6.00
N GLY A 255 19.25 -63.80 6.18
CA GLY A 255 18.76 -64.89 7.05
C GLY A 255 18.70 -64.48 8.53
N ARG A 256 17.49 -64.22 9.07
CA ARG A 256 16.96 -64.82 10.32
C ARG A 256 15.64 -64.21 10.80
N GLN A 257 14.79 -65.15 11.21
CA GLN A 257 13.67 -65.09 12.17
C GLN A 257 13.81 -64.04 13.28
N ASP A 258 12.70 -63.40 13.68
CA ASP A 258 11.93 -63.92 14.82
C ASP A 258 10.56 -63.28 14.97
N ASP A 259 9.63 -64.12 15.43
CA ASP A 259 8.28 -63.81 15.86
C ASP A 259 8.24 -62.87 17.07
N ARG A 260 7.18 -62.04 17.18
CA ARG A 260 6.26 -62.08 18.33
C ARG A 260 5.07 -61.11 18.19
N LYS A 261 3.91 -61.69 18.47
CA LYS A 261 2.59 -61.09 18.65
C LYS A 261 2.45 -60.39 20.02
N ALA A 262 1.60 -59.37 20.09
CA ALA A 262 0.56 -59.16 21.11
C ALA A 262 -0.15 -57.83 20.77
N ASN A 263 -1.46 -57.83 20.43
CA ASN A 263 -2.62 -57.72 21.34
C ASN A 263 -2.63 -56.37 22.10
N GLU A 264 -3.71 -55.59 22.22
CA GLU A 264 -5.15 -55.74 21.94
C GLU A 264 -5.83 -54.39 22.33
N HIS A 265 -7.03 -54.12 21.79
CA HIS A 265 -8.20 -53.43 22.39
C HIS A 265 -8.03 -52.05 23.10
N GLU A 266 -8.93 -51.06 23.03
CA GLU A 266 -10.14 -50.74 22.26
C GLU A 266 -10.58 -49.33 22.71
N ALA A 267 -11.49 -48.71 21.95
CA ALA A 267 -12.49 -47.70 22.35
C ALA A 267 -12.31 -46.23 21.92
N SER A 268 -13.26 -45.80 21.07
CA SER A 268 -14.01 -44.52 21.02
C SER A 268 -13.22 -43.19 20.94
N ALA A 269 -13.58 -42.17 20.14
CA ALA A 269 -14.66 -41.90 19.21
C ALA A 269 -14.25 -40.68 18.36
N GLN A 270 -14.79 -40.61 17.14
CA GLN A 270 -15.08 -39.41 16.34
C GLN A 270 -13.99 -38.31 16.24
N GLY A 271 -13.14 -38.43 15.22
CA GLY A 271 -12.35 -37.33 14.69
C GLY A 271 -12.99 -36.73 13.43
N PHE A 272 -13.13 -35.41 13.39
CA PHE A 272 -13.09 -34.63 12.14
C PHE A 272 -11.76 -33.88 12.10
N GLY A 273 -10.99 -34.18 11.06
CA GLY A 273 -9.56 -33.94 11.00
C GLY A 273 -9.17 -32.52 10.63
N ASN A 274 -8.20 -32.01 11.41
CA ASN A 274 -7.15 -31.13 10.94
C ASN A 274 -6.29 -31.86 9.90
N PHE A 275 -5.93 -31.20 8.81
CA PHE A 275 -4.74 -31.55 8.02
C PHE A 275 -3.72 -30.42 8.11
N ARG A 276 -2.76 -30.61 9.01
CA ARG A 276 -1.39 -30.10 8.91
C ARG A 276 -0.66 -30.93 7.85
N THR A 277 0.07 -30.30 6.94
CA THR A 277 1.23 -30.95 6.29
C THR A 277 2.50 -30.28 6.74
N ARG A 278 3.37 -31.12 7.33
CA ARG A 278 4.73 -30.86 7.78
C ARG A 278 5.65 -30.46 6.62
N ASN A 279 6.42 -29.40 6.83
CA ASN A 279 7.70 -29.17 6.16
C ASN A 279 8.75 -30.15 6.69
N LYS A 280 9.56 -30.71 5.79
CA LYS A 280 10.86 -31.33 6.08
C LYS A 280 11.94 -30.45 5.46
N TYR A 281 12.87 -30.02 6.30
CA TYR A 281 14.10 -29.34 5.94
C TYR A 281 15.05 -30.24 5.12
N GLY A 282 15.78 -29.61 4.20
CA GLY A 282 17.01 -30.09 3.57
C GLY A 282 17.80 -28.86 3.11
N ASP A 283 19.02 -28.73 3.64
CA ASP A 283 19.91 -27.57 3.66
C ASP A 283 20.56 -27.11 2.34
N ASN A 284 20.94 -25.83 2.36
CA ASN A 284 22.11 -25.17 1.77
C ASN A 284 22.26 -25.05 0.25
N GLN A 285 21.98 -23.84 -0.28
CA GLN A 285 23.03 -23.02 -0.89
C GLN A 285 22.62 -21.54 -0.93
N SER A 286 23.52 -20.71 -0.41
CA SER A 286 23.53 -19.25 -0.45
C SER A 286 23.64 -18.74 -1.89
N ASP A 287 22.78 -17.79 -2.26
CA ASP A 287 23.18 -16.65 -3.08
C ASP A 287 22.22 -15.47 -2.85
N ASN A 288 22.84 -14.29 -2.73
CA ASN A 288 22.23 -13.02 -2.42
C ASN A 288 21.28 -12.57 -3.54
N SER A 289 20.01 -12.30 -3.22
CA SER A 289 19.22 -11.30 -3.95
C SER A 289 18.20 -10.68 -2.99
N ALA A 290 18.47 -9.43 -2.62
CA ALA A 290 17.58 -8.58 -1.86
C ALA A 290 16.45 -8.11 -2.78
N ASP A 291 15.40 -8.93 -2.92
CA ASP A 291 14.16 -8.49 -3.59
C ASP A 291 13.21 -7.92 -2.53
N GLY A 292 13.18 -6.59 -2.46
CA GLY A 292 12.19 -5.84 -1.69
C GLY A 292 10.78 -6.18 -2.15
N ILE A 293 9.93 -6.60 -1.21
CA ILE A 293 8.52 -6.92 -1.46
C ILE A 293 7.77 -5.59 -1.63
N LEU A 294 7.66 -5.08 -2.85
CA LEU A 294 6.73 -4.00 -3.17
C LEU A 294 5.28 -4.52 -3.03
N VAL A 295 4.55 -3.98 -2.04
CA VAL A 295 3.12 -4.27 -1.85
C VAL A 295 2.32 -3.66 -3.00
N HIS A 296 1.91 -4.49 -3.95
CA HIS A 296 1.03 -4.09 -5.05
C HIS A 296 -0.42 -3.96 -4.58
N VAL A 297 -1.05 -2.83 -4.91
CA VAL A 297 -2.50 -2.65 -4.82
C VAL A 297 -3.16 -3.38 -6.01
N ASP A 298 -4.12 -4.29 -5.74
CA ASP A 298 -4.89 -4.96 -6.79
C ASP A 298 -5.95 -4.03 -7.40
N PHE A 299 -5.59 -3.40 -8.52
CA PHE A 299 -6.42 -2.45 -9.24
C PHE A 299 -7.65 -3.07 -9.89
N GLN A 300 -7.56 -4.32 -10.36
CA GLN A 300 -8.71 -5.01 -10.96
C GLN A 300 -9.74 -5.34 -9.87
N GLY A 301 -9.28 -5.73 -8.68
CA GLY A 301 -10.12 -5.92 -7.50
C GLY A 301 -10.88 -4.65 -7.10
N LEU A 302 -10.20 -3.50 -6.96
CA LEU A 302 -10.83 -2.25 -6.56
C LEU A 302 -11.77 -1.66 -7.62
N ALA A 303 -11.39 -1.70 -8.90
CA ALA A 303 -12.26 -1.26 -9.99
C ALA A 303 -13.49 -2.17 -10.14
N PHE A 304 -13.33 -3.48 -9.95
CA PHE A 304 -14.45 -4.44 -9.96
C PHE A 304 -15.38 -4.23 -8.77
N GLN A 305 -14.86 -3.94 -7.58
CA GLN A 305 -15.67 -3.57 -6.42
C GLN A 305 -16.47 -2.28 -6.64
N ALA A 306 -15.87 -1.25 -7.26
CA ALA A 306 -16.58 -0.02 -7.63
C ALA A 306 -17.71 -0.28 -8.65
N LEU A 307 -17.49 -1.18 -9.61
CA LEU A 307 -18.50 -1.65 -10.57
C LEU A 307 -19.64 -2.43 -9.89
N CYS A 308 -19.34 -3.30 -8.91
CA CYS A 308 -20.37 -4.03 -8.17
C CYS A 308 -21.18 -3.14 -7.21
N ALA A 309 -20.55 -2.10 -6.64
CA ALA A 309 -21.22 -1.15 -5.74
C ALA A 309 -22.20 -0.24 -6.50
N THR A 310 -21.92 0.07 -7.77
CA THR A 310 -22.75 0.93 -8.60
C THR A 310 -23.69 0.09 -9.49
N HIS A 311 -25.01 0.13 -9.27
CA HIS A 311 -25.99 -0.61 -10.09
C HIS A 311 -26.14 -0.06 -11.53
N LYS A 312 -25.08 0.47 -12.15
CA LYS A 312 -25.08 1.05 -13.50
C LYS A 312 -24.24 0.16 -14.45
N PRO A 313 -24.74 -0.14 -15.67
CA PRO A 313 -24.10 -1.08 -16.61
C PRO A 313 -22.83 -0.55 -17.31
N ASN A 314 -22.45 0.72 -17.10
CA ASN A 314 -21.16 1.27 -17.45
C ASN A 314 -20.49 1.73 -16.14
N PRO A 315 -19.16 1.56 -15.96
CA PRO A 315 -18.48 2.21 -14.84
C PRO A 315 -18.83 3.70 -14.91
N PRO A 316 -19.36 4.32 -13.83
CA PRO A 316 -19.71 5.73 -13.87
C PRO A 316 -18.49 6.64 -14.07
N PHE A 317 -17.27 6.09 -14.01
CA PHE A 317 -16.01 6.82 -14.08
C PHE A 317 -15.08 6.19 -15.11
N ALA A 318 -14.52 7.02 -15.98
CA ALA A 318 -13.26 6.68 -16.62
C ALA A 318 -12.15 6.87 -15.58
N PHE A 319 -11.64 5.78 -15.01
CA PHE A 319 -10.37 5.81 -14.27
C PHE A 319 -9.25 5.99 -15.29
N ASN A 320 -9.03 7.22 -15.71
CA ASN A 320 -7.95 7.59 -16.61
C ASN A 320 -7.18 8.77 -16.01
N PRO A 321 -6.56 8.61 -14.82
CA PRO A 321 -5.73 9.65 -14.25
C PRO A 321 -4.63 9.97 -15.26
N ASN A 322 -4.39 11.25 -15.52
CA ASN A 322 -3.21 11.62 -16.31
C ASN A 322 -1.95 11.39 -15.46
N LEU A 323 -1.36 10.21 -15.56
CA LEU A 323 -0.18 9.80 -14.80
C LEU A 323 1.10 10.51 -15.27
N LEU A 324 1.10 11.03 -16.50
CA LEU A 324 2.24 11.70 -17.11
C LEU A 324 1.94 13.20 -17.22
N PRO A 325 2.49 14.03 -16.32
CA PRO A 325 2.28 15.47 -16.40
C PRO A 325 2.93 16.04 -17.66
N LEU A 326 2.28 17.03 -18.28
CA LEU A 326 2.80 17.68 -19.48
C LEU A 326 3.90 18.67 -19.10
N GLN A 327 5.03 18.62 -19.81
CA GLN A 327 6.19 19.49 -19.55
C GLN A 327 5.86 20.99 -19.65
N GLU A 328 4.91 21.36 -20.49
CA GLU A 328 4.44 22.75 -20.64
C GLU A 328 3.78 23.30 -19.37
N ASN A 329 3.29 22.43 -18.48
CA ASN A 329 2.71 22.79 -17.19
C ASN A 329 3.74 22.75 -16.04
N ALA A 330 5.03 22.55 -16.34
CA ALA A 330 6.09 22.52 -15.34
C ALA A 330 6.09 23.80 -14.48
N GLY A 331 6.01 23.65 -13.16
CA GLY A 331 6.03 24.77 -12.23
C GLY A 331 4.72 25.56 -12.14
N THR A 332 3.62 25.03 -12.66
CA THR A 332 2.27 25.62 -12.54
C THR A 332 1.37 24.75 -11.65
N GLU A 333 0.22 25.30 -11.24
CA GLU A 333 -0.80 24.55 -10.48
C GLU A 333 -1.44 23.43 -11.33
N ASP A 334 -1.37 23.55 -12.66
CA ASP A 334 -1.95 22.64 -13.66
C ASP A 334 -1.04 21.47 -14.04
N LEU A 335 0.10 21.26 -13.36
CA LEU A 335 0.99 20.13 -13.66
C LEU A 335 0.28 18.79 -13.49
N PHE A 336 -0.47 18.67 -12.39
CA PHE A 336 -1.38 17.56 -12.13
C PHE A 336 -2.80 18.11 -12.02
N PRO A 337 -3.50 18.33 -13.14
CA PRO A 337 -4.82 18.94 -13.10
C PRO A 337 -5.83 17.94 -12.52
N MET A 338 -6.74 18.43 -11.67
CA MET A 338 -7.81 17.63 -11.08
C MET A 338 -9.13 17.93 -11.79
N SER A 339 -9.69 16.94 -12.49
CA SER A 339 -11.00 17.08 -13.14
C SER A 339 -12.12 17.19 -12.11
N ASP A 340 -13.23 17.83 -12.49
CA ASP A 340 -14.46 17.82 -11.68
C ASP A 340 -14.90 16.38 -11.37
N CYS A 341 -15.21 16.14 -10.10
CA CYS A 341 -15.70 14.86 -9.61
C CYS A 341 -17.21 14.78 -9.88
N ALA A 342 -17.62 14.02 -10.91
CA ALA A 342 -19.03 13.91 -11.30
C ALA A 342 -19.75 15.28 -11.49
N GLY A 343 -19.02 16.28 -12.00
CA GLY A 343 -19.53 17.65 -12.19
C GLY A 343 -19.45 18.56 -10.96
N PHE A 344 -18.88 18.09 -9.86
CA PHE A 344 -18.56 18.87 -8.67
C PHE A 344 -17.06 19.20 -8.62
N LYS A 345 -16.70 20.48 -8.43
CA LYS A 345 -15.31 20.91 -8.28
C LYS A 345 -14.78 20.46 -6.91
N LEU A 346 -14.08 19.33 -6.88
CA LEU A 346 -13.56 18.73 -5.65
C LEU A 346 -12.24 19.36 -5.16
N GLU A 347 -11.41 19.86 -6.07
CA GLU A 347 -10.15 20.52 -5.73
C GLU A 347 -10.40 21.76 -4.86
N GLU A 348 -9.75 21.80 -3.68
CA GLU A 348 -9.92 22.81 -2.64
C GLU A 348 -11.34 22.91 -2.04
N ALA A 349 -12.24 21.95 -2.31
CA ALA A 349 -13.54 21.88 -1.64
C ALA A 349 -13.37 21.69 -0.13
N THR A 350 -14.18 22.40 0.66
CA THR A 350 -14.23 22.25 2.13
C THR A 350 -15.06 21.02 2.52
N LEU A 351 -14.94 20.57 3.78
CA LEU A 351 -15.81 19.50 4.28
C LEU A 351 -17.29 19.91 4.24
N GLY A 352 -17.55 21.22 4.41
CA GLY A 352 -18.89 21.80 4.25
C GLY A 352 -19.45 21.64 2.84
N ASP A 353 -18.64 21.94 1.81
CA ASP A 353 -19.03 21.81 0.40
C ASP A 353 -19.30 20.34 0.03
N MET A 354 -18.40 19.44 0.43
CA MET A 354 -18.57 18.00 0.20
C MET A 354 -19.83 17.46 0.90
N ARG A 355 -20.05 17.84 2.16
CA ARG A 355 -21.26 17.45 2.91
C ARG A 355 -22.51 17.94 2.18
N GLN A 356 -22.53 19.18 1.72
CA GLN A 356 -23.66 19.76 0.99
C GLN A 356 -23.92 19.01 -0.32
N ALA A 357 -22.87 18.73 -1.11
CA ALA A 357 -22.99 17.97 -2.35
C ALA A 357 -23.54 16.55 -2.13
N LEU A 358 -23.14 15.89 -1.03
CA LEU A 358 -23.67 14.59 -0.62
C LEU A 358 -25.13 14.66 -0.16
N GLU A 359 -25.53 15.73 0.53
CA GLU A 359 -26.91 15.96 0.99
C GLU A 359 -27.87 16.27 -0.17
N ASP A 360 -27.42 17.06 -1.13
CA ASP A 360 -28.19 17.43 -2.33
C ASP A 360 -28.26 16.31 -3.37
N GLY A 361 -27.51 15.21 -3.16
CA GLY A 361 -27.40 14.10 -4.10
C GLY A 361 -26.67 14.46 -5.39
N GLN A 362 -25.90 15.56 -5.39
CA GLN A 362 -24.96 15.90 -6.46
C GLN A 362 -23.78 14.93 -6.51
N LEU A 363 -23.39 14.43 -5.34
CA LEU A 363 -22.36 13.41 -5.16
C LEU A 363 -22.87 12.29 -4.24
N THR A 364 -22.26 11.12 -4.39
CA THR A 364 -22.30 10.00 -3.45
C THR A 364 -20.93 9.80 -2.81
N SER A 365 -20.88 9.12 -1.66
CA SER A 365 -19.62 8.76 -1.01
C SER A 365 -18.77 7.84 -1.87
N VAL A 366 -19.39 6.92 -2.63
CA VAL A 366 -18.68 6.09 -3.61
C VAL A 366 -18.02 6.94 -4.70
N GLU A 367 -18.73 7.94 -5.24
CA GLU A 367 -18.19 8.91 -6.21
C GLU A 367 -17.01 9.69 -5.61
N LEU A 368 -17.19 10.22 -4.39
CA LEU A 368 -16.16 10.98 -3.69
C LEU A 368 -14.89 10.15 -3.46
N VAL A 369 -15.02 8.90 -3.01
CA VAL A 369 -13.89 7.97 -2.84
C VAL A 369 -13.21 7.67 -4.17
N ALA A 370 -13.96 7.43 -5.25
CA ALA A 370 -13.41 7.16 -6.57
C ALA A 370 -12.56 8.33 -7.10
N CYS A 371 -13.02 9.56 -6.89
CA CYS A 371 -12.29 10.77 -7.28
C CYS A 371 -11.00 10.97 -6.48
N TYR A 372 -11.02 10.78 -5.16
CA TYR A 372 -9.80 10.84 -4.35
C TYR A 372 -8.82 9.70 -4.67
N LEU A 373 -9.34 8.51 -5.03
CA LEU A 373 -8.49 7.42 -5.49
C LEU A 373 -7.81 7.74 -6.82
N THR A 374 -8.54 8.34 -7.76
CA THR A 374 -7.97 8.80 -9.04
C THR A 374 -6.89 9.85 -8.82
N ARG A 375 -7.13 10.82 -7.92
CA ARG A 375 -6.15 11.85 -7.57
C ARG A 375 -4.92 11.26 -6.86
N THR A 376 -5.12 10.32 -5.95
CA THR A 376 -4.03 9.61 -5.28
C THR A 376 -3.16 8.92 -6.33
N TYR A 377 -3.75 8.15 -7.26
CA TYR A 377 -2.99 7.50 -8.33
C TYR A 377 -2.26 8.46 -9.25
N GLN A 378 -2.86 9.61 -9.57
CA GLN A 378 -2.22 10.64 -10.38
C GLN A 378 -0.90 11.14 -9.79
N THR A 379 -0.82 11.21 -8.46
CA THR A 379 0.27 11.89 -7.75
C THR A 379 1.20 10.94 -6.98
N GLN A 380 0.80 9.68 -6.76
CA GLN A 380 1.49 8.73 -5.88
C GLN A 380 2.97 8.54 -6.23
N GLU A 381 3.31 8.33 -7.50
CA GLU A 381 4.69 8.12 -7.98
C GLU A 381 5.61 9.33 -7.75
N TYR A 382 5.04 10.49 -7.41
CA TYR A 382 5.76 11.71 -7.15
C TYR A 382 5.84 12.01 -5.66
N ILE A 383 4.71 12.06 -4.97
CA ILE A 383 4.64 12.54 -3.57
C ILE A 383 4.63 11.44 -2.52
N ASN A 384 4.26 10.21 -2.92
CA ASN A 384 4.23 9.02 -2.08
C ASN A 384 3.50 9.18 -0.74
N SER A 385 2.38 9.92 -0.75
CA SER A 385 1.68 10.34 0.47
C SER A 385 0.84 9.26 1.13
N VAL A 386 0.29 8.33 0.34
CA VAL A 386 -0.55 7.21 0.81
C VAL A 386 0.27 5.94 0.76
N LEU A 387 0.53 5.35 1.92
CA LEU A 387 1.30 4.12 2.06
C LEU A 387 0.46 2.90 1.63
N GLN A 388 -0.78 2.85 2.11
CA GLN A 388 -1.68 1.73 1.84
C GLN A 388 -3.12 2.22 1.71
N VAL A 389 -3.79 1.89 0.62
CA VAL A 389 -5.23 2.14 0.45
C VAL A 389 -6.02 1.04 1.14
N ASN A 390 -7.14 1.39 1.78
CA ASN A 390 -8.03 0.44 2.40
C ASN A 390 -8.75 -0.39 1.33
N PRO A 391 -8.55 -1.72 1.26
CA PRO A 391 -9.20 -2.55 0.25
C PRO A 391 -10.72 -2.62 0.43
N ASP A 392 -11.24 -2.24 1.60
CA ASP A 392 -12.67 -2.22 1.91
C ASP A 392 -13.34 -0.86 1.64
N VAL A 393 -12.59 0.15 1.14
CA VAL A 393 -13.02 1.56 1.08
C VAL A 393 -14.33 1.77 0.30
N PHE A 394 -14.53 1.07 -0.82
CA PHE A 394 -15.74 1.20 -1.63
C PHE A 394 -16.96 0.55 -0.97
N ALA A 395 -16.77 -0.56 -0.27
CA ALA A 395 -17.83 -1.21 0.49
C ALA A 395 -18.29 -0.31 1.66
N ILE A 396 -17.33 0.30 2.36
CA ILE A 396 -17.61 1.27 3.42
C ILE A 396 -18.35 2.48 2.84
N ALA A 397 -17.89 3.03 1.72
CA ALA A 397 -18.54 4.17 1.06
C ALA A 397 -20.00 3.87 0.66
N ALA A 398 -20.24 2.72 0.03
CA ALA A 398 -21.58 2.28 -0.34
C ALA A 398 -22.49 2.10 0.89
N GLN A 399 -21.94 1.65 2.02
CA GLN A 399 -22.66 1.59 3.28
C GLN A 399 -23.08 2.99 3.77
N ARG A 400 -22.17 3.98 3.73
CA ARG A 400 -22.47 5.37 4.11
C ARG A 400 -23.56 5.99 3.23
N ASP A 401 -23.52 5.72 1.93
CA ASP A 401 -24.56 6.16 0.99
C ASP A 401 -25.93 5.52 1.30
N ALA A 402 -25.94 4.22 1.58
CA ALA A 402 -27.17 3.50 1.94
C ALA A 402 -27.77 4.00 3.27
N GLU A 403 -26.93 4.37 4.23
CA GLU A 403 -27.35 5.00 5.48
C GLU A 403 -27.94 6.38 5.26
N ARG A 404 -27.28 7.22 4.45
CA ARG A 404 -27.80 8.55 4.07
C ARG A 404 -29.18 8.44 3.41
N LYS A 405 -29.35 7.50 2.46
CA LYS A 405 -30.64 7.26 1.79
C LYS A 405 -31.76 6.84 2.76
N ARG A 406 -31.42 6.20 3.89
CA ARG A 406 -32.37 5.85 4.96
C ARG A 406 -32.60 6.97 5.97
N GLY A 407 -31.93 8.11 5.84
CA GLY A 407 -31.99 9.20 6.80
C GLY A 407 -31.08 9.00 8.04
N ASN A 408 -30.18 8.03 8.01
CA ASN A 408 -29.26 7.72 9.12
C ASN A 408 -27.90 8.42 8.92
N VAL A 409 -27.87 9.75 9.06
CA VAL A 409 -26.64 10.54 8.93
C VAL A 409 -25.97 10.71 10.30
N CYS A 410 -24.71 10.29 10.43
CA CYS A 410 -23.99 10.24 11.72
C CYS A 410 -23.33 11.57 12.15
N GLY A 411 -23.35 12.60 11.29
CA GLY A 411 -22.81 13.92 11.60
C GLY A 411 -22.16 14.60 10.39
N PRO A 412 -21.38 15.69 10.62
CA PRO A 412 -20.78 16.49 9.55
C PRO A 412 -19.79 15.72 8.66
N LEU A 413 -19.18 14.65 9.17
CA LEU A 413 -18.18 13.84 8.45
C LEU A 413 -18.78 12.60 7.78
N HIS A 414 -20.11 12.41 7.84
CA HIS A 414 -20.74 11.23 7.26
C HIS A 414 -20.44 11.13 5.77
N GLY A 415 -19.78 10.05 5.37
CA GLY A 415 -19.44 9.80 3.97
C GLY A 415 -18.20 10.52 3.44
N ILE A 416 -17.42 11.19 4.30
CA ILE A 416 -16.21 11.91 3.91
C ILE A 416 -14.97 11.02 4.12
N PRO A 417 -14.08 10.87 3.11
CA PRO A 417 -12.89 10.02 3.22
C PRO A 417 -11.72 10.69 3.94
N PHE A 418 -10.98 9.92 4.72
CA PHE A 418 -9.80 10.37 5.47
C PHE A 418 -8.68 9.34 5.50
N THR A 419 -7.44 9.80 5.67
CA THR A 419 -6.29 8.93 5.97
C THR A 419 -5.83 9.10 7.41
N VAL A 420 -5.13 8.11 7.93
CA VAL A 420 -4.41 8.19 9.20
C VAL A 420 -2.94 7.86 8.98
N LYS A 421 -2.04 8.55 9.66
CA LYS A 421 -0.63 8.17 9.71
C LYS A 421 -0.47 6.69 10.05
N ASP A 422 0.46 5.99 9.40
CA ASP A 422 0.61 4.53 9.49
C ASP A 422 1.05 4.02 10.89
N ASN A 423 1.34 4.89 11.84
CA ASN A 423 1.50 4.55 13.25
C ASN A 423 0.16 4.48 14.03
N ILE A 424 -0.97 4.78 13.41
CA ILE A 424 -2.31 4.72 14.03
C ILE A 424 -2.99 3.38 13.69
N GLY A 425 -3.35 2.60 14.71
CA GLY A 425 -3.99 1.29 14.61
C GLY A 425 -5.37 1.31 13.94
N THR A 426 -5.60 0.43 12.97
CA THR A 426 -6.91 0.21 12.32
C THR A 426 -7.16 -1.28 12.16
N LYS A 427 -8.38 -1.75 12.41
CA LYS A 427 -8.76 -3.17 12.34
C LYS A 427 -9.25 -3.59 10.94
N ASP A 428 -9.16 -2.70 9.96
CA ASP A 428 -9.39 -2.99 8.54
C ASP A 428 -8.37 -4.00 8.00
N SER A 429 -8.56 -4.42 6.76
CA SER A 429 -7.61 -5.25 6.01
C SER A 429 -6.39 -4.42 5.55
N MET A 430 -5.76 -3.72 6.51
CA MET A 430 -4.58 -2.87 6.35
C MET A 430 -3.63 -3.06 7.54
N GLU A 431 -2.37 -2.71 7.33
CA GLU A 431 -1.32 -2.87 8.34
C GLU A 431 -1.08 -1.55 9.10
N THR A 432 -0.52 -1.65 10.31
CA THR A 432 -0.03 -0.48 11.09
C THR A 432 1.42 -0.75 11.42
N THR A 433 2.34 -0.14 10.67
CA THR A 433 3.75 -0.55 10.68
C THR A 433 4.72 0.53 11.12
N ALA A 434 4.24 1.75 11.36
CA ALA A 434 5.07 2.94 11.56
C ALA A 434 6.13 3.09 10.44
N GLY A 435 5.82 2.65 9.23
CA GLY A 435 6.73 2.71 8.08
C GLY A 435 7.82 1.64 8.01
N SER A 436 7.96 0.76 9.01
CA SER A 436 9.00 -0.29 9.04
C SER A 436 8.47 -1.65 8.54
N TRP A 437 9.34 -2.44 7.92
CA TRP A 437 9.06 -3.83 7.56
C TRP A 437 9.00 -4.77 8.76
N ALA A 438 9.66 -4.41 9.88
CA ALA A 438 9.64 -5.17 11.14
C ALA A 438 8.21 -5.41 11.67
N MET A 439 7.29 -4.51 11.32
CA MET A 439 5.90 -4.52 11.76
C MET A 439 4.92 -5.01 10.68
N LEU A 440 5.41 -5.52 9.55
CA LEU A 440 4.56 -6.07 8.50
C LEU A 440 3.74 -7.26 9.00
N ALA A 441 2.48 -7.35 8.58
CA ALA A 441 1.51 -8.39 8.97
C ALA A 441 1.14 -8.40 10.46
N ASN A 442 1.48 -7.31 11.17
CA ASN A 442 1.15 -7.16 12.58
C ASN A 442 -0.33 -6.83 12.77
N LEU A 443 -1.02 -7.67 13.54
CA LEU A 443 -2.46 -7.53 13.75
C LEU A 443 -2.73 -6.73 15.02
N VAL A 444 -3.23 -5.51 14.83
CA VAL A 444 -3.76 -4.70 15.94
C VAL A 444 -5.07 -5.33 16.47
N PRO A 445 -5.30 -5.37 17.79
CA PRO A 445 -6.47 -6.03 18.35
C PRO A 445 -7.80 -5.28 18.05
N ARG A 446 -7.70 -3.98 17.76
CA ARG A 446 -8.82 -3.05 17.57
C ARG A 446 -8.36 -1.74 16.93
N ASP A 447 -9.33 -0.95 16.47
CA ASP A 447 -9.11 0.43 16.04
C ASP A 447 -8.50 1.28 17.18
N ALA A 448 -7.60 2.19 16.83
CA ALA A 448 -7.23 3.30 17.69
C ALA A 448 -8.50 4.08 18.07
N HIS A 449 -8.52 4.68 19.26
CA HIS A 449 -9.73 5.35 19.76
C HIS A 449 -10.24 6.44 18.80
N VAL A 450 -9.33 7.26 18.28
CA VAL A 450 -9.61 8.32 17.32
C VAL A 450 -10.21 7.80 16.00
N VAL A 451 -9.74 6.65 15.50
CA VAL A 451 -10.28 5.97 14.32
C VAL A 451 -11.69 5.49 14.59
N LYS A 452 -11.91 4.85 15.75
CA LYS A 452 -13.24 4.41 16.16
C LYS A 452 -14.22 5.58 16.18
N LYS A 453 -13.83 6.73 16.73
CA LYS A 453 -14.69 7.92 16.78
C LYS A 453 -15.01 8.49 15.40
N LEU A 454 -14.04 8.53 14.49
CA LEU A 454 -14.28 8.92 13.08
C LEU A 454 -15.23 7.96 12.36
N ARG A 455 -15.12 6.66 12.61
CA ARG A 455 -16.06 5.67 12.08
C ARG A 455 -17.47 5.86 12.62
N ASP A 456 -17.59 6.13 13.92
CA ASP A 456 -18.86 6.42 14.58
C ASP A 456 -19.50 7.70 14.03
N SER A 457 -18.70 8.71 13.61
CA SER A 457 -19.20 9.93 12.97
C SER A 457 -19.55 9.77 11.48
N GLY A 458 -19.37 8.56 10.94
CA GLY A 458 -19.69 8.21 9.56
C GLY A 458 -18.59 8.49 8.54
N ALA A 459 -17.39 8.89 8.97
CA ALA A 459 -16.26 9.10 8.06
C ALA A 459 -15.75 7.77 7.47
N ILE A 460 -15.13 7.84 6.30
CA ILE A 460 -14.64 6.67 5.54
C ILE A 460 -13.13 6.60 5.65
N LEU A 461 -12.61 5.55 6.28
CA LEU A 461 -11.16 5.33 6.33
C LEU A 461 -10.65 4.92 4.94
N PHE A 462 -10.00 5.87 4.25
CA PHE A 462 -9.46 5.71 2.90
C PHE A 462 -8.17 4.90 2.89
N GLY A 463 -7.30 5.08 3.89
CA GLY A 463 -6.01 4.41 3.92
C GLY A 463 -5.06 4.90 5.00
N LYS A 464 -3.82 4.41 4.91
CA LYS A 464 -2.66 4.78 5.71
C LYS A 464 -1.83 5.82 4.98
N ALA A 465 -1.51 6.90 5.65
CA ALA A 465 -0.58 7.90 5.16
C ALA A 465 0.86 7.53 5.54
N THR A 466 1.79 7.73 4.62
CA THR A 466 3.23 7.53 4.84
C THR A 466 3.76 8.50 5.90
N LEU A 467 4.89 8.16 6.51
CA LEU A 467 5.53 8.93 7.58
C LEU A 467 7.05 8.78 7.48
N SER A 468 7.77 9.64 8.20
CA SER A 468 9.10 9.27 8.65
C SER A 468 9.02 8.06 9.59
N GLU A 469 9.88 7.08 9.38
CA GLU A 469 9.82 5.81 10.09
C GLU A 469 9.88 5.96 11.61
N TRP A 470 9.04 5.19 12.31
CA TRP A 470 8.95 5.22 13.78
C TRP A 470 8.73 6.61 14.38
N ALA A 471 8.07 7.48 13.61
CA ALA A 471 7.80 8.86 14.00
C ALA A 471 9.05 9.67 14.36
N ASP A 472 10.17 9.43 13.66
CA ASP A 472 11.50 10.05 13.87
C ASP A 472 12.30 9.54 15.09
N MET A 473 11.75 8.61 15.88
CA MET A 473 12.43 8.11 17.08
C MET A 473 13.67 7.24 16.79
N ARG A 474 13.84 6.78 15.54
CA ARG A 474 14.89 5.81 15.18
C ARG A 474 16.29 6.40 15.17
N SER A 475 16.46 7.55 14.52
CA SER A 475 17.76 8.05 14.06
C SER A 475 17.81 9.57 14.24
N ASN A 476 18.97 10.13 14.62
CA ASN A 476 19.14 11.58 14.72
C ASN A 476 19.64 12.25 13.42
N ASP A 477 20.12 11.47 12.45
CA ASP A 477 20.53 11.96 11.12
C ASP A 477 19.91 11.06 10.04
N TYR A 478 18.82 11.54 9.45
CA TYR A 478 17.95 10.79 8.56
C TYR A 478 17.25 11.68 7.54
N SER A 479 16.64 11.05 6.55
CA SER A 479 15.78 11.73 5.59
C SER A 479 14.35 11.81 6.08
N GLU A 480 13.94 13.01 6.44
CA GLU A 480 12.58 13.27 6.90
C GLU A 480 11.54 12.91 5.82
N GLY A 481 10.49 12.18 6.23
CA GLY A 481 9.47 11.63 5.36
C GLY A 481 9.83 10.29 4.70
N TYR A 482 11.01 9.73 4.96
CA TYR A 482 11.38 8.38 4.52
C TYR A 482 10.97 7.30 5.51
N SER A 483 10.50 6.18 4.99
CA SER A 483 10.43 4.91 5.73
C SER A 483 10.73 3.73 4.83
N ALA A 484 11.28 2.64 5.37
CA ALA A 484 11.71 1.49 4.58
C ALA A 484 10.55 0.85 3.79
N ARG A 485 9.35 0.79 4.38
CA ARG A 485 8.14 0.28 3.73
C ARG A 485 7.45 1.33 2.87
N GLY A 486 7.41 2.56 3.36
CA GLY A 486 6.61 3.62 2.76
C GLY A 486 7.33 4.40 1.68
N GLY A 487 8.65 4.29 1.56
CA GLY A 487 9.49 5.11 0.67
C GLY A 487 9.57 6.58 1.13
N GLN A 488 10.08 7.44 0.24
CA GLN A 488 10.23 8.88 0.50
C GLN A 488 8.95 9.65 0.18
N VAL A 489 8.35 10.29 1.18
CA VAL A 489 7.34 11.33 0.96
C VAL A 489 8.01 12.60 0.43
N ARG A 490 7.39 13.25 -0.55
CA ARG A 490 7.93 14.49 -1.14
C ARG A 490 6.88 15.59 -1.12
N SER A 491 7.29 16.83 -0.83
CA SER A 491 6.37 17.96 -0.79
C SER A 491 5.73 18.19 -2.17
N SER A 492 4.42 18.45 -2.17
CA SER A 492 3.70 18.80 -3.39
C SER A 492 4.03 20.21 -3.89
N TYR A 493 4.56 21.09 -3.02
CA TYR A 493 4.95 22.45 -3.41
C TYR A 493 6.33 22.48 -4.07
N ASN A 494 7.27 21.73 -3.50
CA ASN A 494 8.62 21.62 -4.01
C ASN A 494 9.23 20.25 -3.66
N PHE A 495 9.54 19.49 -4.70
CA PHE A 495 10.08 18.13 -4.63
C PHE A 495 11.55 18.05 -4.22
N THR A 496 12.25 19.18 -4.11
CA THR A 496 13.69 19.25 -3.89
C THR A 496 14.08 19.43 -2.42
N VAL A 497 13.10 19.67 -1.55
CA VAL A 497 13.24 19.97 -0.13
C VAL A 497 12.33 19.08 0.71
N ASN A 498 12.63 18.94 2.00
CA ASN A 498 11.88 18.04 2.88
C ASN A 498 10.40 18.47 3.02
N PRO A 499 9.47 17.51 3.17
CA PRO A 499 8.04 17.77 3.35
C PRO A 499 7.66 18.20 4.77
N GLY A 500 8.59 18.23 5.71
CA GLY A 500 8.29 18.19 7.13
C GLY A 500 7.91 16.79 7.61
N GLY A 501 8.03 16.54 8.90
CA GLY A 501 7.81 15.23 9.47
C GLY A 501 7.55 15.28 10.98
N SER A 502 7.22 14.14 11.59
CA SER A 502 7.13 12.81 10.97
C SER A 502 5.81 12.50 10.28
N SER A 503 4.76 13.32 10.42
CA SER A 503 3.43 13.07 9.78
C SER A 503 3.38 13.49 8.31
N SER A 504 4.45 13.20 7.55
CA SER A 504 4.71 13.74 6.21
C SER A 504 3.61 13.42 5.21
N GLY A 505 3.25 12.14 5.04
CA GLY A 505 2.24 11.73 4.06
C GLY A 505 0.84 12.24 4.41
N SER A 506 0.55 12.45 5.70
CA SER A 506 -0.73 13.01 6.16
C SER A 506 -0.88 14.45 5.66
N ALA A 507 0.13 15.30 5.91
CA ALA A 507 0.11 16.69 5.44
C ALA A 507 0.17 16.78 3.91
N VAL A 508 1.11 16.07 3.27
CA VAL A 508 1.30 16.11 1.83
C VAL A 508 0.05 15.65 1.07
N GLY A 509 -0.62 14.59 1.54
CA GLY A 509 -1.85 14.09 0.93
C GLY A 509 -2.99 15.11 0.96
N VAL A 510 -3.19 15.80 2.10
CA VAL A 510 -4.20 16.86 2.22
C VAL A 510 -3.86 18.06 1.34
N ALA A 511 -2.58 18.45 1.31
CA ALA A 511 -2.11 19.60 0.54
C ALA A 511 -2.22 19.39 -0.98
N ALA A 512 -2.00 18.15 -1.44
CA ALA A 512 -2.14 17.73 -2.84
C ALA A 512 -3.59 17.50 -3.28
N ASN A 513 -4.58 17.71 -2.41
CA ASN A 513 -5.98 17.29 -2.62
C ASN A 513 -6.15 15.77 -2.88
N ALA A 514 -5.19 14.94 -2.45
CA ALA A 514 -5.28 13.49 -2.55
C ALA A 514 -6.23 12.89 -1.50
N ILE A 515 -6.51 13.64 -0.42
CA ILE A 515 -7.51 13.28 0.58
C ILE A 515 -8.20 14.53 1.16
N ALA A 516 -9.42 14.36 1.71
CA ALA A 516 -10.19 15.47 2.28
C ALA A 516 -9.52 16.05 3.54
N PHE A 517 -9.14 15.18 4.47
CA PHE A 517 -8.41 15.49 5.70
C PHE A 517 -7.63 14.26 6.17
N SER A 518 -6.73 14.44 7.13
CA SER A 518 -5.97 13.32 7.70
C SER A 518 -5.66 13.52 9.18
N LEU A 519 -5.39 12.41 9.88
CA LEU A 519 -4.82 12.42 11.23
C LEU A 519 -3.32 12.13 11.20
N GLY A 520 -2.57 12.84 12.03
CA GLY A 520 -1.18 12.49 12.35
C GLY A 520 -0.92 12.52 13.85
N THR A 521 0.35 12.41 14.22
CA THR A 521 0.77 12.36 15.63
C THR A 521 1.92 13.34 15.85
N GLU A 522 1.92 13.99 17.00
CA GLU A 522 3.02 14.86 17.42
C GLU A 522 3.52 14.49 18.80
N THR A 523 4.83 14.24 18.87
CA THR A 523 5.64 14.20 20.09
C THR A 523 6.31 15.56 20.26
N ASP A 524 7.05 15.98 19.23
CA ASP A 524 7.63 17.30 19.08
C ASP A 524 7.60 17.68 17.59
N GLY A 525 6.88 18.74 17.24
CA GLY A 525 6.79 19.28 15.87
C GLY A 525 6.05 18.43 14.84
N SER A 526 5.85 17.13 15.06
CA SER A 526 5.39 16.16 14.06
C SER A 526 3.97 16.34 13.48
N VAL A 527 3.21 17.36 13.88
CA VAL A 527 1.98 17.87 13.25
C VAL A 527 2.19 19.31 12.75
N ILE A 528 2.73 20.20 13.59
CA ILE A 528 2.92 21.61 13.25
C ILE A 528 3.96 21.82 12.15
N ASN A 529 5.06 21.08 12.18
CA ASN A 529 6.12 21.11 11.18
C ASN A 529 5.60 20.73 9.78
N PRO A 530 5.03 19.53 9.55
CA PRO A 530 4.53 19.17 8.24
C PRO A 530 3.31 20.02 7.82
N ALA A 531 2.48 20.51 8.74
CA ALA A 531 1.35 21.38 8.38
C ALA A 531 1.82 22.73 7.80
N ASN A 532 2.80 23.38 8.46
CA ASN A 532 3.28 24.68 8.02
C ASN A 532 4.02 24.59 6.67
N ARG A 533 4.78 23.50 6.46
CA ARG A 533 5.50 23.24 5.20
C ARG A 533 4.60 22.83 4.02
N ASN A 534 3.32 22.58 4.27
CA ASN A 534 2.36 22.16 3.25
C ASN A 534 1.14 23.10 3.14
N ALA A 535 1.25 24.32 3.66
CA ALA A 535 0.19 25.34 3.65
C ALA A 535 -1.16 24.83 4.20
N LEU A 536 -1.14 24.17 5.35
CA LEU A 536 -2.33 23.60 5.98
C LEU A 536 -2.66 24.27 7.31
N ALA A 537 -3.92 24.12 7.71
CA ALA A 537 -4.31 24.24 9.10
C ALA A 537 -3.92 22.93 9.82
N GLY A 538 -2.97 23.03 10.76
CA GLY A 538 -2.50 21.91 11.57
C GLY A 538 -2.78 22.15 13.05
N ILE A 539 -3.48 21.25 13.72
CA ILE A 539 -3.78 21.36 15.15
C ILE A 539 -3.06 20.27 15.92
N LYS A 540 -2.11 20.66 16.77
CA LYS A 540 -1.62 19.83 17.87
C LYS A 540 -2.43 20.16 19.13
N PRO A 541 -3.26 19.25 19.66
CA PRO A 541 -4.05 19.57 20.85
C PRO A 541 -3.25 19.38 22.14
N THR A 542 -3.83 19.81 23.27
CA THR A 542 -3.30 19.52 24.62
C THR A 542 -3.11 18.02 24.78
N VAL A 543 -2.00 17.60 25.37
CA VAL A 543 -1.74 16.18 25.65
C VAL A 543 -2.85 15.65 26.57
N GLY A 544 -3.60 14.66 26.09
CA GLY A 544 -4.79 14.12 26.75
C GLY A 544 -6.13 14.63 26.22
N LEU A 545 -6.18 15.58 25.26
CA LEU A 545 -7.45 15.92 24.62
C LEU A 545 -7.91 14.80 23.67
N THR A 546 -7.01 14.30 22.84
CA THR A 546 -7.21 13.16 21.94
C THR A 546 -6.54 11.92 22.51
N SER A 547 -7.22 10.78 22.44
CA SER A 547 -6.69 9.53 22.99
C SER A 547 -5.60 8.95 22.09
N ARG A 548 -4.54 8.44 22.71
CA ARG A 548 -3.38 7.82 22.04
C ARG A 548 -3.44 6.29 22.07
N ALA A 549 -4.51 5.72 22.62
CA ALA A 549 -4.66 4.29 22.74
C ALA A 549 -4.82 3.63 21.36
N GLY A 550 -3.93 2.68 21.04
CA GLY A 550 -3.84 2.02 19.74
C GLY A 550 -2.97 2.76 18.72
N VAL A 551 -2.12 3.69 19.17
CA VAL A 551 -1.10 4.37 18.36
C VAL A 551 0.28 3.85 18.77
N ILE A 552 1.17 3.56 17.81
CA ILE A 552 2.58 3.24 18.09
C ILE A 552 3.21 4.51 18.72
N PRO A 553 3.69 4.43 19.97
CA PRO A 553 4.02 5.61 20.77
C PRO A 553 5.48 6.04 20.61
N GLU A 554 5.74 7.26 21.05
CA GLU A 554 7.09 7.78 21.32
C GLU A 554 7.23 8.16 22.80
N SER A 555 6.43 9.10 23.31
CA SER A 555 6.40 9.47 24.73
C SER A 555 5.00 9.69 25.26
N GLU A 556 4.66 8.98 26.35
CA GLU A 556 3.41 9.20 27.09
C GLU A 556 3.23 10.61 27.66
N HIS A 557 4.27 11.45 27.70
CA HIS A 557 4.19 12.82 28.22
C HIS A 557 3.94 13.87 27.14
N GLN A 558 4.12 13.54 25.87
CA GLN A 558 4.11 14.50 24.76
C GLN A 558 3.23 14.09 23.59
N ASP A 559 3.08 12.79 23.34
CA ASP A 559 2.31 12.27 22.22
C ASP A 559 0.89 12.83 22.23
N SER A 560 0.42 13.22 21.04
CA SER A 560 -0.96 13.64 20.80
C SER A 560 -1.36 13.32 19.37
N VAL A 561 -2.62 12.95 19.14
CA VAL A 561 -3.16 12.81 17.79
C VAL A 561 -3.68 14.15 17.31
N GLY A 562 -3.06 14.69 16.27
CA GLY A 562 -3.39 15.97 15.65
C GLY A 562 -4.13 15.82 14.33
N VAL A 563 -4.52 16.98 13.79
CA VAL A 563 -5.37 17.09 12.60
C VAL A 563 -4.69 17.91 11.52
N PHE A 564 -4.86 17.49 10.26
CA PHE A 564 -4.52 18.26 9.08
C PHE A 564 -5.76 18.50 8.22
N ALA A 565 -6.01 19.75 7.89
CA ALA A 565 -7.01 20.14 6.89
C ALA A 565 -6.57 21.40 6.13
N ARG A 566 -7.23 21.68 5.00
CA ARG A 566 -6.96 22.89 4.20
C ARG A 566 -7.49 24.17 4.83
N THR A 567 -8.42 24.06 5.78
CA THR A 567 -9.04 25.19 6.47
C THR A 567 -9.11 24.97 7.98
N VAL A 568 -9.14 26.04 8.77
CA VAL A 568 -9.28 25.97 10.23
C VAL A 568 -10.65 25.37 10.59
N THR A 569 -11.68 25.71 9.82
CA THR A 569 -13.03 25.15 9.98
C THR A 569 -13.01 23.63 9.86
N ASP A 570 -12.40 23.12 8.79
CA ASP A 570 -12.33 21.68 8.54
C ASP A 570 -11.51 20.96 9.62
N ALA A 571 -10.36 21.53 10.02
CA ALA A 571 -9.54 20.97 11.09
C ALA A 571 -10.29 20.91 12.43
N THR A 572 -11.12 21.92 12.72
CA THR A 572 -11.94 22.00 13.94
C THR A 572 -13.05 20.94 13.95
N LEU A 573 -13.74 20.73 12.81
CA LEU A 573 -14.77 19.69 12.70
C LEU A 573 -14.20 18.29 12.92
N VAL A 574 -12.98 18.04 12.44
CA VAL A 574 -12.28 16.78 12.66
C VAL A 574 -11.83 16.65 14.11
N LEU A 575 -11.30 17.71 14.73
CA LEU A 575 -10.95 17.71 16.16
C LEU A 575 -12.16 17.35 17.03
N ASP A 576 -13.32 17.94 16.74
CA ASP A 576 -14.60 17.65 17.40
C ASP A 576 -15.01 16.19 17.28
N ALA A 577 -14.70 15.55 16.15
CA ALA A 577 -14.98 14.15 15.96
C ALA A 577 -14.05 13.23 16.77
N ILE A 578 -12.82 13.64 17.11
CA ILE A 578 -11.81 12.74 17.72
C ILE A 578 -11.49 13.00 19.19
N TYR A 579 -11.74 14.18 19.76
CA TYR A 579 -11.45 14.43 21.18
C TYR A 579 -12.37 13.65 22.09
N GLY A 580 -11.90 13.21 23.26
CA GLY A 580 -12.76 12.52 24.22
C GLY A 580 -12.03 11.60 25.18
N VAL A 581 -12.73 11.20 26.24
CA VAL A 581 -12.18 10.34 27.28
C VAL A 581 -12.09 8.89 26.79
N ASP A 582 -10.91 8.29 26.86
CA ASP A 582 -10.69 6.84 26.73
C ASP A 582 -10.13 6.27 28.03
N LYS A 583 -10.71 5.17 28.51
CA LYS A 583 -10.22 4.47 29.72
C LYS A 583 -8.87 3.80 29.50
N ARG A 584 -8.46 3.56 28.25
CA ARG A 584 -7.15 3.01 27.90
C ARG A 584 -6.04 4.06 27.86
N ASP A 585 -6.40 5.34 28.02
CA ASP A 585 -5.44 6.45 28.05
C ASP A 585 -5.77 7.37 29.21
N ASN A 586 -5.03 7.23 30.32
CA ASN A 586 -5.28 7.96 31.56
C ASN A 586 -5.12 9.48 31.42
N TYR A 587 -4.33 9.99 30.45
CA TYR A 587 -4.19 11.42 30.20
C TYR A 587 -5.52 12.04 29.80
N THR A 588 -6.37 11.27 29.13
CA THR A 588 -7.69 11.75 28.70
C THR A 588 -8.64 12.05 29.86
N LEU A 589 -8.36 11.56 31.07
CA LEU A 589 -9.16 11.88 32.25
C LEU A 589 -9.02 13.36 32.65
N ALA A 590 -7.90 14.02 32.31
CA ALA A 590 -7.63 15.41 32.64
C ALA A 590 -8.53 16.41 31.88
N GLN A 591 -9.19 15.97 30.80
CA GLN A 591 -10.10 16.82 30.02
C GLN A 591 -11.46 17.06 30.72
N ARG A 592 -11.78 16.29 31.77
CA ARG A 592 -13.07 16.41 32.49
C ARG A 592 -13.18 17.77 33.16
N GLY A 593 -14.19 18.54 32.76
CA GLY A 593 -14.41 19.90 33.24
C GLY A 593 -13.60 20.98 32.50
N ASN A 594 -12.69 20.58 31.60
CA ASN A 594 -11.84 21.49 30.82
C ASN A 594 -12.23 21.55 29.33
N THR A 595 -13.14 20.70 28.87
CA THR A 595 -13.62 20.66 27.49
C THR A 595 -15.00 21.33 27.34
N PRO A 596 -15.28 22.01 26.21
CA PRO A 596 -16.56 22.67 26.00
C PRO A 596 -17.71 21.66 25.79
N PRO A 597 -18.91 21.93 26.31
CA PRO A 597 -20.04 20.99 26.25
C PRO A 597 -20.61 20.78 24.84
N ARG A 598 -20.30 21.67 23.89
CA ARG A 598 -20.78 21.62 22.49
C ARG A 598 -19.64 21.48 21.48
N GLY A 599 -18.49 20.99 21.92
CA GLY A 599 -17.28 20.94 21.09
C GLY A 599 -16.68 22.33 20.82
N TYR A 600 -15.73 22.35 19.90
CA TYR A 600 -14.90 23.47 19.50
C TYR A 600 -15.44 24.21 18.27
N ALA A 601 -16.26 23.58 17.42
CA ALA A 601 -16.91 24.24 16.28
C ALA A 601 -17.64 25.55 16.64
N PRO A 602 -18.31 25.70 17.81
CA PRO A 602 -18.92 26.97 18.20
C PRO A 602 -17.95 28.14 18.44
N TYR A 603 -16.64 27.88 18.51
CA TYR A 603 -15.61 28.91 18.64
C TYR A 603 -15.16 29.48 17.30
N LEU A 604 -15.51 28.82 16.19
CA LEU A 604 -15.24 29.33 14.84
C LEU A 604 -15.90 30.71 14.68
N THR A 605 -15.13 31.64 14.14
CA THR A 605 -15.57 33.02 13.95
C THR A 605 -14.94 33.61 12.69
N ASN A 606 -15.22 34.87 12.43
CA ASN A 606 -14.71 35.62 11.29
C ASN A 606 -13.82 36.78 11.75
N LYS A 607 -13.23 37.50 10.79
CA LYS A 607 -12.28 38.59 11.03
C LYS A 607 -12.78 39.70 11.96
N THR A 608 -14.10 39.88 12.11
CA THR A 608 -14.63 40.92 13.01
C THR A 608 -14.27 40.68 14.47
N ALA A 609 -13.99 39.43 14.85
CA ALA A 609 -13.55 39.08 16.19
C ALA A 609 -12.15 39.60 16.53
N LEU A 610 -11.32 39.93 15.52
CA LEU A 610 -9.97 40.48 15.73
C LEU A 610 -10.00 41.89 16.32
N LYS A 611 -11.11 42.60 16.18
CA LYS A 611 -11.29 43.89 16.83
C LYS A 611 -11.15 43.73 18.35
N ASP A 612 -10.24 44.51 18.93
CA ASP A 612 -9.89 44.49 20.36
C ASP A 612 -9.20 43.19 20.83
N ALA A 613 -8.80 42.30 19.92
CA ALA A 613 -7.94 41.15 20.25
C ALA A 613 -6.54 41.65 20.62
N VAL A 614 -5.91 41.01 21.61
CA VAL A 614 -4.56 41.37 22.06
C VAL A 614 -3.67 40.14 22.02
N PHE A 615 -2.69 40.11 21.12
CA PHE A 615 -1.76 39.01 20.94
C PHE A 615 -0.39 39.33 21.52
N GLY A 616 0.35 38.29 21.92
CA GLY A 616 1.75 38.39 22.31
C GLY A 616 2.69 37.98 21.18
N LEU A 617 3.85 38.61 21.13
CA LEU A 617 4.93 38.35 20.18
C LEU A 617 6.23 38.06 20.96
N PRO A 618 6.52 36.78 21.28
CA PRO A 618 7.76 36.34 21.92
C PRO A 618 8.94 36.44 20.94
N TRP A 619 9.51 37.63 20.81
CA TRP A 619 10.47 38.00 19.77
C TRP A 619 11.82 37.32 19.96
N GLU A 620 12.45 37.52 21.11
CA GLU A 620 13.76 36.94 21.44
C GLU A 620 13.70 35.42 21.57
N SER A 621 12.53 34.89 21.94
CA SER A 621 12.31 33.45 22.03
C SER A 621 12.26 32.80 20.64
N PHE A 622 11.64 33.41 19.63
CA PHE A 622 11.37 32.73 18.36
C PHE A 622 11.60 33.56 17.09
N TRP A 623 11.18 34.83 17.06
CA TRP A 623 11.21 35.64 15.84
C TRP A 623 12.62 36.02 15.40
N VAL A 624 13.57 36.12 16.34
CA VAL A 624 14.99 36.35 16.03
C VAL A 624 15.60 35.22 15.18
N TYR A 625 15.05 34.00 15.27
CA TYR A 625 15.52 32.82 14.54
C TYR A 625 14.80 32.59 13.21
N ALA A 626 13.76 33.37 12.89
CA ALA A 626 13.07 33.25 11.62
C ALA A 626 13.93 33.82 10.48
N ASP A 627 14.01 33.07 9.38
CA ASP A 627 14.59 33.52 8.10
C ASP A 627 14.05 34.89 7.70
N ASP A 628 14.91 35.77 7.18
CA ASP A 628 14.58 37.19 6.96
C ASP A 628 13.44 37.39 5.95
N ASP A 629 13.39 36.59 4.87
CA ASP A 629 12.30 36.65 3.89
C ASP A 629 10.99 36.18 4.51
N MET A 630 11.01 35.00 5.14
CA MET A 630 9.81 34.43 5.77
C MET A 630 9.28 35.34 6.89
N LYS A 631 10.18 35.90 7.70
CA LYS A 631 9.88 36.86 8.76
C LYS A 631 9.23 38.12 8.20
N GLY A 632 9.74 38.68 7.11
CA GLY A 632 9.14 39.84 6.43
C GLY A 632 7.68 39.58 6.03
N GLN A 633 7.40 38.46 5.40
CA GLN A 633 6.02 38.08 5.01
C GLN A 633 5.10 37.82 6.22
N LEU A 634 5.62 37.26 7.31
CA LEU A 634 4.86 37.10 8.54
C LEU A 634 4.55 38.45 9.19
N LEU A 635 5.49 39.40 9.18
CA LEU A 635 5.24 40.77 9.64
C LEU A 635 4.17 41.47 8.82
N ASP A 636 4.13 41.29 7.50
CA ASP A 636 3.03 41.80 6.66
C ASP A 636 1.66 41.21 7.08
N LEU A 637 1.64 39.93 7.49
CA LEU A 637 0.43 39.31 8.04
C LEU A 637 0.07 39.88 9.42
N LEU A 638 1.06 40.22 10.26
CA LEU A 638 0.82 40.90 11.52
C LEU A 638 0.21 42.30 11.30
N ASP A 639 0.75 43.09 10.37
CA ASP A 639 0.20 44.39 9.97
C ASP A 639 -1.26 44.26 9.50
N LEU A 640 -1.56 43.19 8.75
CA LEU A 640 -2.93 42.89 8.33
C LEU A 640 -3.84 42.62 9.54
N ILE A 641 -3.38 41.83 10.51
CA ILE A 641 -4.11 41.53 11.75
C ILE A 641 -4.36 42.81 12.56
N GLU A 642 -3.37 43.69 12.69
CA GLU A 642 -3.52 44.99 13.36
C GLU A 642 -4.48 45.92 12.63
N SER A 643 -4.45 45.92 11.29
CA SER A 643 -5.40 46.69 10.47
C SER A 643 -6.86 46.26 10.67
N ALA A 644 -7.09 45.02 11.11
CA ALA A 644 -8.41 44.51 11.49
C ALA A 644 -8.85 44.89 12.92
N GLY A 645 -8.00 45.62 13.65
CA GLY A 645 -8.28 46.16 14.97
C GLY A 645 -7.70 45.36 16.14
N ALA A 646 -6.81 44.40 15.87
CA ALA A 646 -6.06 43.73 16.91
C ALA A 646 -4.88 44.58 17.41
N THR A 647 -4.38 44.28 18.59
CA THR A 647 -3.14 44.83 19.16
C THR A 647 -2.13 43.70 19.30
N ILE A 648 -0.90 43.92 18.84
CA ILE A 648 0.19 42.94 18.99
C ILE A 648 1.24 43.53 19.94
N ILE A 649 1.52 42.80 21.02
CA ILE A 649 2.45 43.24 22.06
C ILE A 649 3.75 42.47 21.90
N ASN A 650 4.82 43.20 21.59
CA ASN A 650 6.19 42.67 21.61
C ASN A 650 6.73 42.59 23.06
N GLY A 651 7.69 41.69 23.30
CA GLY A 651 8.33 41.46 24.59
C GLY A 651 7.56 40.52 25.51
N THR A 652 6.72 39.64 24.94
CA THR A 652 5.99 38.60 25.68
C THR A 652 6.78 37.29 25.64
N GLU A 653 8.04 37.33 26.06
CA GLU A 653 8.98 36.21 25.93
C GLU A 653 8.60 35.01 26.79
N ILE A 654 8.98 33.81 26.32
CA ILE A 654 8.96 32.61 27.15
C ILE A 654 9.92 32.85 28.31
N THR A 655 9.43 32.72 29.54
CA THR A 655 10.30 32.88 30.72
C THR A 655 11.45 31.88 30.68
N ASN A 656 12.68 32.38 30.88
CA ASN A 656 13.93 31.61 30.78
C ASN A 656 14.20 31.03 29.37
N TYR A 657 13.75 31.70 28.30
CA TYR A 657 14.00 31.26 26.93
C TYR A 657 15.49 31.02 26.64
N GLU A 658 16.42 31.73 27.28
CA GLU A 658 17.87 31.54 27.11
C GLU A 658 18.36 30.14 27.52
N THR A 659 17.60 29.43 28.35
CA THR A 659 17.91 28.06 28.80
C THR A 659 17.02 27.01 28.12
N LEU A 660 15.80 27.40 27.75
CA LEU A 660 14.79 26.50 27.18
C LEU A 660 14.86 26.43 25.65
N VAL A 661 15.18 27.54 25.00
CA VAL A 661 15.21 27.67 23.54
C VAL A 661 16.64 27.53 23.06
N SER A 662 16.87 26.52 22.22
CA SER A 662 18.16 26.33 21.55
C SER A 662 18.41 27.44 20.52
N PRO A 663 19.61 28.05 20.50
CA PRO A 663 19.96 29.07 19.51
C PRO A 663 20.23 28.48 18.12
N ASP A 664 20.49 27.17 18.03
CA ASP A 664 20.95 26.49 16.82
C ASP A 664 19.83 25.74 16.08
N GLY A 665 18.56 26.11 16.34
CA GLY A 665 17.39 25.41 15.80
C GLY A 665 16.79 24.38 16.74
N TRP A 666 15.91 23.54 16.22
CA TRP A 666 15.28 22.45 16.96
C TRP A 666 16.35 21.48 17.51
N ASN A 667 16.27 21.18 18.80
CA ASN A 667 17.19 20.26 19.47
C ASN A 667 16.55 19.71 20.75
N TRP A 668 15.99 18.51 20.68
CA TRP A 668 15.42 17.83 21.85
C TRP A 668 16.43 17.38 22.91
N ASP A 669 17.73 17.35 22.59
CA ASP A 669 18.79 17.00 23.54
C ASP A 669 19.56 18.23 24.04
N TYR A 670 18.99 19.43 23.87
CA TYR A 670 19.65 20.70 24.19
C TYR A 670 20.21 20.74 25.62
N GLY A 671 19.47 20.24 26.61
CA GLY A 671 19.94 20.14 27.99
C GLY A 671 21.26 19.36 28.11
N THR A 672 21.36 18.18 27.50
CA THR A 672 22.57 17.36 27.54
C THR A 672 23.72 18.03 26.78
N THR A 673 23.44 18.68 25.65
CA THR A 673 24.47 19.43 24.90
C THR A 673 25.05 20.59 25.71
N ARG A 674 24.29 21.13 26.68
CA ARG A 674 24.74 22.13 27.66
C ARG A 674 25.40 21.52 28.91
N GLY A 675 25.46 20.19 29.03
CA GLY A 675 25.98 19.48 30.21
C GLY A 675 24.95 19.22 31.32
N TYR A 676 23.66 19.43 31.04
CA TYR A 676 22.55 19.26 31.98
C TYR A 676 21.55 18.20 31.49
N PRO A 677 21.88 16.90 31.56
CA PRO A 677 20.96 15.84 31.12
C PRO A 677 19.66 15.82 31.94
N ASN A 678 19.66 16.38 33.15
CA ASN A 678 18.49 16.60 34.00
C ASN A 678 17.60 17.78 33.54
N GLU A 679 17.93 18.41 32.42
CA GLU A 679 17.18 19.50 31.75
C GLU A 679 16.92 19.17 30.27
N SER A 680 17.14 17.92 29.85
CA SER A 680 17.00 17.48 28.46
C SER A 680 15.67 16.77 28.23
N GLU A 681 14.96 17.16 27.19
CA GLU A 681 13.74 16.49 26.73
C GLU A 681 14.03 15.05 26.31
N TYR A 682 15.08 14.86 25.51
CA TYR A 682 15.49 13.54 25.03
C TYR A 682 15.85 12.56 26.16
N THR A 683 16.30 13.06 27.33
CA THR A 683 16.60 12.22 28.49
C THR A 683 15.40 11.40 28.96
N TYR A 684 14.20 11.98 29.02
CA TYR A 684 13.02 11.21 29.42
C TYR A 684 12.34 10.52 28.24
N ILE A 685 12.37 11.10 27.03
CA ILE A 685 11.74 10.49 25.84
C ILE A 685 12.33 9.11 25.55
N LYS A 686 13.66 8.95 25.55
CA LYS A 686 14.27 7.64 25.28
C LYS A 686 13.95 6.56 26.33
N VAL A 687 13.65 6.97 27.57
CA VAL A 687 13.17 6.05 28.63
C VAL A 687 11.69 5.72 28.42
N ASP A 688 10.88 6.71 28.06
CA ASP A 688 9.47 6.52 27.77
C ASP A 688 9.27 5.62 26.56
N PHE A 689 9.97 5.88 25.46
CA PHE A 689 9.89 5.09 24.25
C PHE A 689 10.16 3.61 24.54
N TYR A 690 11.25 3.29 25.25
CA TYR A 690 11.57 1.92 25.67
C TYR A 690 10.37 1.22 26.34
N ARG A 691 9.70 1.91 27.27
CA ARG A 691 8.57 1.33 28.02
C ARG A 691 7.27 1.34 27.23
N ASN A 692 7.02 2.39 26.46
CA ASN A 692 5.78 2.61 25.76
C ASN A 692 5.70 1.70 24.53
N ILE A 693 6.81 1.48 23.80
CA ILE A 693 6.84 0.52 22.70
C ILE A 693 6.61 -0.91 23.20
N GLU A 694 7.20 -1.30 24.33
CA GLU A 694 6.96 -2.61 24.94
C GLU A 694 5.49 -2.78 25.35
N THR A 695 4.88 -1.73 25.92
CA THR A 695 3.45 -1.74 26.25
C THR A 695 2.59 -1.91 25.00
N TYR A 696 2.88 -1.18 23.92
CA TYR A 696 2.17 -1.33 22.65
C TYR A 696 2.33 -2.74 22.07
N LEU A 697 3.57 -3.24 22.01
CA LEU A 697 3.88 -4.57 21.47
C LEU A 697 3.27 -5.71 22.28
N SER A 698 2.97 -5.49 23.56
CA SER A 698 2.24 -6.48 24.37
C SER A 698 0.77 -6.68 23.95
N GLU A 699 0.19 -5.71 23.24
CA GLU A 699 -1.20 -5.79 22.75
C GLU A 699 -1.32 -6.35 21.33
N VAL A 700 -0.21 -6.38 20.57
CA VAL A 700 -0.21 -6.81 19.17
C VAL A 700 0.18 -8.28 19.03
N ASN A 701 -0.39 -8.95 18.03
CA ASN A 701 -0.23 -10.38 17.81
C ASN A 701 0.28 -10.67 16.39
N ASN A 702 0.72 -11.90 16.15
CA ASN A 702 1.18 -12.34 14.82
C ASN A 702 2.45 -11.62 14.32
N THR A 703 3.34 -11.24 15.25
CA THR A 703 4.68 -10.71 14.96
C THR A 703 5.71 -11.36 15.88
N ASP A 704 6.94 -11.51 15.39
CA ASP A 704 8.10 -11.95 16.18
C ASP A 704 8.76 -10.79 16.93
N VAL A 705 8.39 -9.54 16.61
CA VAL A 705 8.86 -8.33 17.30
C VAL A 705 8.07 -8.15 18.60
N LYS A 706 8.71 -8.36 19.75
CA LYS A 706 8.08 -8.28 21.08
C LYS A 706 8.55 -7.11 21.93
N ASN A 707 9.73 -6.57 21.63
CA ASN A 707 10.33 -5.48 22.38
C ASN A 707 11.27 -4.66 21.48
N LEU A 708 11.85 -3.61 22.03
CA LEU A 708 12.78 -2.74 21.30
C LEU A 708 14.05 -3.46 20.83
N ALA A 709 14.55 -4.46 21.57
CA ALA A 709 15.74 -5.19 21.17
C ALA A 709 15.47 -6.04 19.92
N ASP A 710 14.27 -6.60 19.78
CA ASP A 710 13.86 -7.31 18.57
C ASP A 710 13.78 -6.37 17.36
N ILE A 711 13.29 -5.13 17.53
CA ILE A 711 13.29 -4.10 16.47
C ILE A 711 14.72 -3.79 16.03
N VAL A 712 15.62 -3.53 16.99
CA VAL A 712 17.02 -3.20 16.70
C VAL A 712 17.73 -4.35 16.00
N GLN A 713 17.50 -5.58 16.44
CA GLN A 713 18.06 -6.77 15.81
C GLN A 713 17.50 -6.97 14.40
N TYR A 714 16.19 -6.79 14.20
CA TYR A 714 15.58 -6.86 12.87
C TYR A 714 16.24 -5.88 11.90
N ASN A 715 16.50 -4.64 12.33
CA ASN A 715 17.16 -3.64 11.49
C ASN A 715 18.60 -4.02 11.14
N TYR A 716 19.34 -4.65 12.06
CA TYR A 716 20.68 -5.17 11.76
C TYR A 716 20.65 -6.33 10.76
N ASP A 717 19.68 -7.24 10.92
CA ASP A 717 19.54 -8.40 10.04
C ASP A 717 19.05 -8.00 8.63
N ASN A 718 18.34 -6.86 8.53
CA ASN A 718 17.75 -6.33 7.30
C ASN A 718 18.33 -4.96 6.90
N ASP A 719 19.63 -4.75 7.16
CA ASP A 719 20.31 -3.45 6.98
C ASP A 719 20.13 -2.85 5.58
N GLY A 720 20.11 -3.68 4.53
CA GLY A 720 19.95 -3.21 3.15
C GLY A 720 18.60 -2.53 2.86
N SER A 721 17.56 -2.80 3.64
CA SER A 721 16.25 -2.13 3.52
C SER A 721 15.94 -1.19 4.68
N GLU A 722 16.33 -1.56 5.90
CA GLU A 722 16.01 -0.83 7.12
C GLU A 722 17.13 0.14 7.55
N GLY A 723 18.39 -0.04 7.14
CA GLY A 723 19.50 0.81 7.58
C GLY A 723 19.78 0.71 9.08
N GLY A 724 20.04 -0.49 9.58
CA GLY A 724 20.38 -0.73 10.98
C GLY A 724 21.77 -0.25 11.39
N PHE A 725 22.69 -0.07 10.43
CA PHE A 725 24.01 0.50 10.65
C PHE A 725 24.10 1.95 10.14
N PRO A 726 24.96 2.80 10.74
CA PRO A 726 25.28 4.10 10.17
C PRO A 726 25.79 3.97 8.73
N TYR A 727 25.46 4.95 7.89
CA TYR A 727 25.89 4.99 6.49
C TYR A 727 27.38 5.32 6.36
N ALA A 728 28.22 4.29 6.48
CA ALA A 728 29.66 4.36 6.34
C ALA A 728 30.20 3.04 5.77
N ASP A 729 31.26 3.13 4.95
CA ASP A 729 31.99 1.98 4.42
C ASP A 729 31.11 0.91 3.71
N GLY A 730 30.00 1.33 3.08
CA GLY A 730 29.09 0.45 2.34
C GLY A 730 28.08 -0.33 3.20
N LYS A 731 27.91 0.05 4.47
CA LYS A 731 26.83 -0.42 5.36
C LYS A 731 25.79 0.67 5.57
N GLY A 732 24.60 0.30 6.06
CA GLY A 732 23.49 1.22 6.26
C GLY A 732 22.84 1.64 4.95
N ILE A 733 21.90 2.59 5.05
CA ILE A 733 21.31 3.26 3.87
C ILE A 733 21.40 4.78 4.03
N PRO A 734 21.56 5.54 2.95
CA PRO A 734 21.67 7.01 3.01
C PRO A 734 20.49 7.69 3.70
N ALA A 735 19.31 7.05 3.68
CA ALA A 735 18.11 7.60 4.31
C ALA A 735 18.20 7.63 5.85
N PHE A 736 19.11 6.86 6.44
CA PHE A 736 19.38 6.84 7.87
C PHE A 736 20.89 6.89 8.08
N ALA A 737 21.46 8.07 7.88
CA ALA A 737 22.90 8.28 7.95
C ALA A 737 23.49 7.88 9.31
N SER A 738 22.77 8.11 10.42
CA SER A 738 23.18 7.62 11.75
C SER A 738 22.68 6.19 12.08
N GLY A 739 21.94 5.53 11.18
CA GLY A 739 21.39 4.20 11.35
C GLY A 739 20.18 4.16 12.29
N GLN A 740 20.40 3.79 13.55
CA GLN A 740 19.34 3.63 14.57
C GLN A 740 19.80 4.05 15.98
N ASP A 741 20.61 5.10 16.06
CA ASP A 741 21.17 5.61 17.31
C ASP A 741 20.13 6.06 18.35
N GLY A 742 18.94 6.48 17.91
CA GLY A 742 17.79 6.77 18.78
C GLY A 742 17.28 5.54 19.54
N PHE A 743 17.17 4.42 18.82
CA PHE A 743 16.81 3.13 19.43
C PHE A 743 17.89 2.60 20.36
N LEU A 744 19.17 2.71 19.97
CA LEU A 744 20.28 2.28 20.81
C LEU A 744 20.36 3.09 22.12
N ALA A 745 20.13 4.39 22.05
CA ALA A 745 20.05 5.26 23.22
C ALA A 745 18.89 4.87 24.15
N SER A 746 17.74 4.52 23.57
CA SER A 746 16.56 4.04 24.32
C SER A 746 16.81 2.68 24.97
N LEU A 747 17.42 1.73 24.25
CA LEU A 747 17.83 0.42 24.79
C LEU A 747 18.78 0.57 25.97
N ALA A 748 19.76 1.47 25.89
CA ALA A 748 20.74 1.70 26.95
C ALA A 748 20.09 2.12 28.28
N THR A 749 18.87 2.66 28.26
CA THR A 749 18.16 3.06 29.48
C THR A 749 17.58 1.88 30.27
N ASN A 750 17.33 0.74 29.61
CA ASN A 750 16.56 -0.39 30.15
C ASN A 750 15.22 0.02 30.77
N GLY A 751 14.62 1.14 30.31
CA GLY A 751 13.37 1.67 30.84
C GLY A 751 13.46 2.20 32.28
N VAL A 752 14.66 2.43 32.82
CA VAL A 752 14.86 2.85 34.21
C VAL A 752 14.53 4.34 34.37
N ARG A 753 13.45 4.63 35.10
CA ARG A 753 13.07 5.99 35.52
C ARG A 753 13.84 6.44 36.76
N ASN A 754 15.13 6.71 36.57
CA ASN A 754 16.02 7.18 37.63
C ASN A 754 15.75 8.64 38.05
N GLU A 755 16.56 9.17 38.96
CA GLU A 755 16.42 10.56 39.41
C GLU A 755 16.57 11.57 38.26
N THR A 756 17.54 11.38 37.36
CA THR A 756 17.76 12.26 36.21
C THR A 756 16.56 12.28 35.26
N TYR A 757 15.89 11.14 35.03
CA TYR A 757 14.64 11.06 34.28
C TYR A 757 13.56 11.97 34.88
N TRP A 758 13.33 11.86 36.19
CA TRP A 758 12.28 12.64 36.86
C TRP A 758 12.63 14.13 36.92
N GLN A 759 13.90 14.47 37.10
CA GLN A 759 14.37 15.85 37.06
C GLN A 759 14.19 16.46 35.66
N ALA A 760 14.57 15.74 34.61
CA ALA A 760 14.41 16.16 33.22
C ALA A 760 12.94 16.39 32.86
N LEU A 761 12.09 15.39 33.13
CA LEU A 761 10.65 15.51 32.90
C LEU A 761 10.03 16.69 33.65
N ASN A 762 10.37 16.84 34.94
CA ASN A 762 9.87 17.94 35.75
C ASN A 762 10.37 19.29 35.22
N PHE A 763 11.65 19.42 34.88
CA PHE A 763 12.22 20.64 34.34
C PHE A 763 11.53 21.04 33.03
N CYS A 764 11.52 20.15 32.03
CA CYS A 764 10.92 20.44 30.73
C CYS A 764 9.45 20.82 30.87
N GLN A 765 8.64 20.03 31.60
CA GLN A 765 7.22 20.34 31.75
C GLN A 765 6.96 21.60 32.57
N SER A 766 7.59 21.76 33.74
CA SER A 766 7.28 22.89 34.63
C SER A 766 7.77 24.22 34.05
N SER A 767 9.00 24.25 33.53
CA SER A 767 9.62 25.46 32.99
C SER A 767 8.91 25.93 31.72
N THR A 768 8.57 25.03 30.79
CA THR A 768 7.86 25.43 29.56
C THR A 768 6.41 25.81 29.82
N ARG A 769 5.69 25.10 30.71
CA ARG A 769 4.32 25.50 31.12
C ARG A 769 4.32 26.87 31.78
N GLN A 770 5.26 27.12 32.70
CA GLN A 770 5.41 28.42 33.31
C GLN A 770 5.74 29.47 32.25
N GLY A 771 6.76 29.24 31.42
CA GLY A 771 7.19 30.20 30.41
C GLY A 771 6.09 30.59 29.42
N ILE A 772 5.31 29.63 28.92
CA ILE A 772 4.16 29.93 28.04
C ILE A 772 3.07 30.70 28.79
N ASN A 773 2.75 30.33 30.03
CA ASN A 773 1.70 31.00 30.81
C ASN A 773 2.09 32.44 31.19
N ASP A 774 3.36 32.65 31.54
CA ASP A 774 3.91 33.97 31.85
C ASP A 774 3.91 34.85 30.59
N ALA A 775 4.32 34.30 29.43
CA ALA A 775 4.24 34.97 28.14
C ALA A 775 2.79 35.33 27.74
N LEU A 776 1.82 34.46 28.04
CA LEU A 776 0.39 34.71 27.81
C LEU A 776 -0.22 35.70 28.81
N SER A 777 0.51 36.17 29.81
CA SER A 777 0.04 37.09 30.85
C SER A 777 0.83 38.39 30.81
N TYR A 778 0.26 39.41 30.16
CA TYR A 778 0.88 40.73 30.06
C TYR A 778 0.19 41.74 30.98
N ASN A 779 0.94 42.34 31.91
CA ASN A 779 0.42 43.31 32.90
C ASN A 779 -0.85 42.82 33.64
N GLY A 780 -0.91 41.53 33.98
CA GLY A 780 -2.05 40.91 34.65
C GLY A 780 -3.26 40.63 33.75
N THR A 781 -3.15 40.84 32.43
CA THR A 781 -4.18 40.53 31.44
C THR A 781 -3.77 39.30 30.63
N LYS A 782 -4.68 38.34 30.49
CA LYS A 782 -4.47 37.17 29.64
C LYS A 782 -4.61 37.55 28.17
N LEU A 783 -3.59 37.23 27.38
CA LEU A 783 -3.54 37.48 25.95
C LEU A 783 -4.42 36.49 25.17
N SER A 784 -4.77 36.91 23.95
CA SER A 784 -5.54 36.15 22.96
C SER A 784 -4.75 34.95 22.44
N GLY A 785 -3.43 35.02 22.41
CA GLY A 785 -2.52 33.94 22.03
C GLY A 785 -1.12 34.50 21.78
N LEU A 786 -0.12 33.62 21.75
CA LEU A 786 1.22 33.99 21.29
C LEU A 786 1.33 33.69 19.79
N LEU A 787 1.68 34.70 19.01
CA LEU A 787 1.94 34.57 17.58
C LEU A 787 3.41 34.19 17.37
N VAL A 788 3.64 33.06 16.72
CA VAL A 788 4.98 32.48 16.56
C VAL A 788 5.23 32.06 15.11
N PRO A 789 6.46 32.20 14.58
CA PRO A 789 6.82 31.65 13.29
C PRO A 789 6.85 30.11 13.37
N ALA A 790 5.92 29.43 12.71
CA ALA A 790 5.77 27.97 12.86
C ALA A 790 6.93 27.16 12.25
N GLN A 791 7.69 27.78 11.33
CA GLN A 791 8.90 27.21 10.73
C GLN A 791 10.11 27.22 11.67
N VAL A 792 10.09 28.01 12.74
CA VAL A 792 11.12 28.00 13.78
C VAL A 792 10.82 26.83 14.71
N GLY A 793 11.53 25.70 14.52
CA GLY A 793 11.23 24.42 15.17
C GLY A 793 11.22 24.47 16.70
N GLN A 794 11.89 25.45 17.31
CA GLN A 794 11.85 25.70 18.74
C GLN A 794 10.46 26.10 19.25
N ALA A 795 9.65 26.78 18.43
CA ALA A 795 8.30 27.19 18.83
C ALA A 795 7.36 25.99 19.10
N PRO A 796 7.17 25.03 18.18
CA PRO A 796 6.40 23.82 18.48
C PRO A 796 7.07 22.97 19.57
N GLN A 797 8.40 22.93 19.67
CA GLN A 797 9.12 22.20 20.74
C GLN A 797 8.75 22.66 22.14
N ILE A 798 8.76 23.98 22.39
CA ILE A 798 8.40 24.51 23.71
C ILE A 798 6.94 24.16 24.08
N ALA A 799 6.03 24.18 23.11
CA ALA A 799 4.65 23.75 23.34
C ALA A 799 4.49 22.23 23.50
N ALA A 800 5.31 21.45 22.80
CA ALA A 800 5.38 20.00 22.91
C ALA A 800 5.81 19.59 24.32
N GLN A 801 6.94 20.08 24.82
CA GLN A 801 7.43 19.85 26.18
C GLN A 801 6.40 20.26 27.25
N ALA A 802 5.65 21.35 27.03
CA ALA A 802 4.60 21.78 27.95
C ALA A 802 3.36 20.86 27.92
N GLY A 803 3.17 20.13 26.82
CA GLY A 803 1.94 19.41 26.49
C GLY A 803 0.78 20.33 26.10
N TYR A 804 1.08 21.55 25.66
CA TYR A 804 0.11 22.62 25.36
C TYR A 804 -0.31 22.62 23.89
N PRO A 805 -1.47 23.21 23.55
CA PRO A 805 -1.98 23.17 22.19
C PRO A 805 -1.36 24.26 21.32
N VAL A 806 -1.16 23.94 20.04
CA VAL A 806 -0.71 24.86 18.99
C VAL A 806 -1.55 24.63 17.74
N ILE A 807 -1.87 25.72 17.04
CA ILE A 807 -2.38 25.66 15.66
C ILE A 807 -1.44 26.43 14.75
N THR A 808 -1.17 25.92 13.56
CA THR A 808 -0.54 26.67 12.48
C THR A 808 -1.51 26.89 11.35
N ILE A 809 -1.43 28.05 10.71
CA ILE A 809 -2.16 28.41 9.49
C ILE A 809 -1.18 28.95 8.44
N PRO A 810 -1.51 28.90 7.13
CA PRO A 810 -0.66 29.45 6.07
C PRO A 810 -0.22 30.90 6.36
N GLY A 811 1.08 31.15 6.29
CA GLY A 811 1.69 32.44 6.59
C GLY A 811 2.41 33.08 5.40
N GLY A 812 2.90 32.28 4.46
CA GLY A 812 3.59 32.76 3.26
C GLY A 812 4.29 31.65 2.50
N TYR A 813 5.12 32.03 1.53
CA TYR A 813 5.89 31.10 0.68
C TYR A 813 7.29 31.65 0.51
N ALA A 814 8.30 30.84 0.83
CA ALA A 814 9.70 31.23 0.74
C ALA A 814 10.04 31.65 -0.70
N VAL A 815 10.70 32.79 -0.87
CA VAL A 815 11.02 33.33 -2.20
C VAL A 815 11.87 32.37 -3.02
N ASP A 816 12.86 31.73 -2.40
CA ASP A 816 13.84 30.91 -3.12
C ASP A 816 13.31 29.51 -3.45
N SER A 817 12.66 28.85 -2.49
CA SER A 817 12.20 27.46 -2.65
C SER A 817 10.73 27.34 -3.05
N GLY A 818 9.94 28.41 -2.92
CA GLY A 818 8.48 28.34 -3.05
C GLY A 818 7.80 27.51 -1.96
N MET A 819 8.52 27.07 -0.93
CA MET A 819 7.95 26.29 0.16
C MET A 819 7.04 27.14 1.03
N PRO A 820 5.85 26.62 1.38
CA PRO A 820 5.02 27.25 2.39
C PRO A 820 5.70 27.32 3.76
N PHE A 821 5.33 28.33 4.52
CA PHE A 821 5.54 28.41 5.96
C PHE A 821 4.29 29.02 6.62
N GLY A 822 4.19 28.89 7.94
CA GLY A 822 2.97 29.19 8.68
C GLY A 822 3.14 30.20 9.81
N LEU A 823 2.05 30.88 10.13
CA LEU A 823 1.90 31.60 11.40
C LEU A 823 1.28 30.63 12.42
N GLY A 824 2.00 30.39 13.51
CA GLY A 824 1.54 29.60 14.64
C GLY A 824 0.83 30.46 15.68
N ILE A 825 -0.17 29.89 16.35
CA ILE A 825 -0.78 30.42 17.57
C ILE A 825 -0.57 29.39 18.68
N MET A 826 0.13 29.80 19.73
CA MET A 826 0.38 28.99 20.92
C MET A 826 -0.53 29.45 22.07
N GLN A 827 -1.03 28.49 22.84
CA GLN A 827 -1.94 28.73 23.97
C GLN A 827 -1.62 27.85 25.16
N THR A 828 -2.26 28.13 26.31
CA THR A 828 -2.18 27.29 27.51
C THR A 828 -3.00 26.00 27.35
N ALA A 829 -2.81 25.02 28.24
CA ALA A 829 -3.58 23.77 28.25
C ALA A 829 -5.09 24.03 28.21
N TRP A 830 -5.80 23.20 27.42
CA TRP A 830 -7.26 23.20 27.25
C TRP A 830 -7.84 24.46 26.59
N ALA A 831 -7.00 25.32 26.02
CA ALA A 831 -7.43 26.53 25.35
C ALA A 831 -7.56 26.36 23.81
N GLU A 832 -7.87 25.16 23.32
CA GLU A 832 -8.11 24.93 21.89
C GLU A 832 -9.27 25.77 21.36
N GLY A 833 -10.28 26.08 22.19
CA GLY A 833 -11.35 27.02 21.81
C GLY A 833 -10.83 28.43 21.48
N ALA A 834 -9.79 28.90 22.19
CA ALA A 834 -9.14 30.16 21.86
C ALA A 834 -8.32 30.04 20.56
N LEU A 835 -7.59 28.94 20.37
CA LEU A 835 -6.86 28.68 19.13
C LEU A 835 -7.79 28.68 17.91
N VAL A 836 -8.90 27.93 17.97
CA VAL A 836 -9.91 27.85 16.92
C VAL A 836 -10.50 29.23 16.63
N LYS A 837 -10.86 29.98 17.67
CA LYS A 837 -11.40 31.33 17.51
C LYS A 837 -10.43 32.25 16.76
N TRP A 838 -9.18 32.33 17.19
CA TRP A 838 -8.25 33.30 16.63
C TRP A 838 -7.72 32.87 15.27
N ALA A 839 -7.41 31.59 15.07
CA ALA A 839 -6.98 31.09 13.78
C ALA A 839 -8.07 31.21 12.72
N SER A 840 -9.34 30.93 13.04
CA SER A 840 -10.44 31.10 12.07
C SER A 840 -10.69 32.57 11.73
N ALA A 841 -10.54 33.47 12.70
CA ALA A 841 -10.64 34.91 12.45
C ALA A 841 -9.51 35.42 11.53
N ILE A 842 -8.27 34.95 11.73
CA ILE A 842 -7.12 35.31 10.87
C ILE A 842 -7.27 34.68 9.48
N GLU A 843 -7.67 33.41 9.39
CA GLU A 843 -7.91 32.75 8.10
C GLU A 843 -9.00 33.48 7.29
N ASP A 844 -10.11 33.86 7.92
CA ASP A 844 -11.17 34.65 7.28
C ASP A 844 -10.67 36.03 6.82
N LEU A 845 -9.80 36.68 7.61
CA LEU A 845 -9.15 37.93 7.21
C LEU A 845 -8.28 37.75 5.96
N GLN A 846 -7.45 36.70 5.91
CA GLN A 846 -6.62 36.38 4.74
C GLN A 846 -7.46 36.09 3.50
N ARG A 847 -8.55 35.31 3.64
CA ARG A 847 -9.45 34.95 2.53
C ARG A 847 -10.26 36.13 2.02
N SER A 848 -10.64 37.05 2.91
CA SER A 848 -11.44 38.23 2.56
C SER A 848 -10.62 39.39 1.99
N THR A 849 -9.29 39.22 1.87
CA THR A 849 -8.36 40.20 1.33
C THR A 849 -7.52 39.57 0.21
N ALA A 850 -6.75 40.39 -0.51
CA ALA A 850 -5.77 39.89 -1.49
C ALA A 850 -4.46 39.43 -0.82
N ALA A 851 -4.52 38.96 0.42
CA ALA A 851 -3.33 38.63 1.21
C ALA A 851 -2.48 37.57 0.51
N PRO A 852 -1.16 37.81 0.35
CA PRO A 852 -0.27 36.81 -0.24
C PRO A 852 -0.10 35.57 0.66
N SER A 853 -0.36 35.70 1.95
CA SER A 853 -0.21 34.66 2.97
C SER A 853 -1.28 33.55 2.94
N LYS A 854 -2.37 33.72 2.18
CA LYS A 854 -3.41 32.69 2.07
C LYS A 854 -2.89 31.41 1.40
N ARG A 855 -3.56 30.29 1.69
CA ARG A 855 -3.33 29.01 1.02
C ARG A 855 -3.45 29.15 -0.52
N ARG A 856 -2.57 28.48 -1.24
CA ARG A 856 -2.50 28.37 -2.71
C ARG A 856 -2.31 26.92 -3.08
N LEU A 857 -2.66 26.55 -4.32
CA LEU A 857 -2.40 25.21 -4.82
C LEU A 857 -0.88 24.97 -4.96
N PRO A 858 -0.44 23.71 -4.86
CA PRO A 858 0.95 23.38 -5.11
C PRO A 858 1.35 23.65 -6.56
N ARG A 859 2.55 24.18 -6.76
CA ARG A 859 3.15 24.42 -8.10
C ARG A 859 4.10 23.32 -8.56
N TRP A 860 4.30 22.30 -7.73
CA TRP A 860 5.06 21.09 -8.09
C TRP A 860 6.49 21.40 -8.57
N LEU A 861 7.16 22.34 -7.91
CA LEU A 861 8.52 22.76 -8.29
C LEU A 861 9.49 21.58 -8.20
N GLY A 862 10.37 21.43 -9.20
CA GLY A 862 11.35 20.35 -9.21
C GLY A 862 10.78 18.93 -9.36
N TYR A 863 9.57 18.75 -9.93
CA TYR A 863 8.91 17.42 -10.03
C TYR A 863 9.72 16.32 -10.75
N LEU A 864 10.69 16.70 -11.58
CA LEU A 864 11.63 15.77 -12.25
C LEU A 864 12.84 15.43 -11.39
N GLU A 865 13.17 16.26 -10.40
CA GLU A 865 14.24 15.93 -9.47
C GLU A 865 13.86 14.67 -8.70
N ARG A 866 14.86 13.92 -8.27
CA ARG A 866 14.72 12.68 -7.51
C ARG A 866 15.79 12.72 -6.42
N ASN A 867 15.63 13.64 -5.46
CA ASN A 867 16.49 13.77 -4.28
C ASN A 867 16.14 12.66 -3.27
N ILE A 868 16.11 11.41 -3.72
CA ILE A 868 15.74 10.27 -2.90
C ILE A 868 17.02 9.66 -2.34
N PRO A 869 17.10 9.43 -1.02
CA PRO A 869 18.18 8.68 -0.43
C PRO A 869 17.87 7.18 -0.56
N VAL A 870 17.79 6.66 -1.79
CA VAL A 870 17.86 5.21 -2.02
C VAL A 870 19.14 4.95 -2.82
N PRO A 871 19.99 4.00 -2.40
CA PRO A 871 20.96 3.45 -3.32
C PRO A 871 20.16 2.80 -4.45
N PHE A 872 20.46 3.22 -5.69
CA PHE A 872 19.84 2.73 -6.92
C PHE A 872 19.84 1.21 -7.01
#